data_AF-A0A1Q5PX40-F1
#
_entry.id   AF-A0A1Q5PX40-F1
#
_cell.length_a   1.000
_cell.length_b   1.000
_cell.length_c   1.000
_cell.angle_alpha   90.00
_cell.angle_beta   90.00
_cell.angle_gamma   90.00
#
_symmetry.space_group_name_H-M   'P 1'
#
loop_
_entity.id
_entity.type
_entity.pdbx_description
1 polymer ?
#
loop_
_entity_poly.entity_id
_entity_poly.type
_entity_poly.pdbx_seq_one_letter_code
_entity_poly.pdbx_strand_id
1 'polypeptide(L)'
;MQLTDRRDALRAALKLTDTSSAALAVALADASPAERAALAKTLPASRLLRQEGPTPRAVFALVALGRKQSTVVEYLAPWEKPDEVQRQWEALGEVVYAAAVERDTAWVTAFCAELVEWCASRPHLWELALRLLRARGIYLRTPEYLQRFCWQLGDAPWEHDDAGRPVSTGPVEAVLRDLRAFPEALERELWDLFAFPELGSHGAVVNDRREQWNHAFAAVAAQEPGFRQRLLDESLGCLLRDWSAKNITLALQVQRLLAPTPTEITARADRYLAVLTTTPSTAVTLAQGMLTASLPTLDPTALLTASPAVLWRKEKKLRRAQIDLLAALTTGHPQTTSAVVELVTSVLPELPTDLQAHARKRLPTLPSPASTPTPSTPQPPPPTLQPLPAAAALPEFVGDADCAVAVCALLHERGDGRELPRVLTHLRRRPQTIDAAARKLADEASQWGACPLASVAAYVRALATGVELQLPAGRYADRVALRSCEPVPPHWQVEMPPGYWQAHTHGTQPQRLWFGDRFWDSHAPRFLWDVAVADACRGGQLANSPLPPLPARWELRYWEPTERQARAVLFLPRLPWWHASEVTAEGFAAQWADTGPLATEYAFRFNEARWLAGYDALAAWAGWLLSANPDVLAAQFFPAIFAATRVVNVRGVADLISALGNTTQVPGAPALSALALATGTKEPHQRAATAEALANLATHDLLNPTALAAHTLTHLQTGHLLAGRLATTLQDTASISPLAAWRTQETLTQLLPHLAPIRHAHKLVTLLACLAHQQQTPIPIPPALQPQTKTKTQLASALKQLPVPAAGAPGRG
;
A
#
# COMPACT_ATOMS: atom_id res chain seq x y z
N MET A 1 -42.56 -40.36 7.47
CA MET A 1 -42.80 -41.14 6.24
C MET A 1 -41.69 -42.17 6.08
N GLN A 2 -41.99 -43.44 5.77
CA GLN A 2 -40.97 -44.49 5.61
C GLN A 2 -40.17 -44.29 4.30
N LEU A 3 -38.95 -44.82 4.23
CA LEU A 3 -38.06 -44.64 3.06
C LEU A 3 -38.69 -45.13 1.74
N THR A 4 -39.48 -46.21 1.79
CA THR A 4 -40.17 -46.77 0.62
C THR A 4 -41.24 -45.81 0.10
N ASP A 5 -42.08 -45.29 0.99
CA ASP A 5 -43.11 -44.31 0.65
C ASP A 5 -42.50 -43.01 0.08
N ARG A 6 -41.35 -42.58 0.61
CA ARG A 6 -40.56 -41.45 0.07
C ARG A 6 -40.09 -41.70 -1.35
N ARG A 7 -39.62 -42.91 -1.67
CA ARG A 7 -39.21 -43.25 -3.05
C ARG A 7 -40.38 -43.22 -4.02
N ASP A 8 -41.53 -43.73 -3.60
CA ASP A 8 -42.71 -43.78 -4.46
C ASP A 8 -43.31 -42.39 -4.66
N ALA A 9 -43.33 -41.54 -3.61
CA ALA A 9 -43.68 -40.13 -3.71
C ALA A 9 -42.75 -39.37 -4.67
N LEU A 10 -41.42 -39.57 -4.59
CA LEU A 10 -40.48 -38.96 -5.55
C LEU A 10 -40.75 -39.41 -6.99
N ARG A 11 -41.02 -40.69 -7.23
CA ARG A 11 -41.34 -41.20 -8.58
C ARG A 11 -42.66 -40.64 -9.09
N ALA A 12 -43.67 -40.49 -8.23
CA ALA A 12 -44.94 -39.88 -8.59
C ALA A 12 -44.76 -38.40 -8.94
N ALA A 13 -43.94 -37.67 -8.17
CA ALA A 13 -43.65 -36.26 -8.41
C ALA A 13 -43.00 -36.00 -9.79
N LEU A 14 -42.19 -36.93 -10.30
CA LEU A 14 -41.56 -36.82 -11.63
C LEU A 14 -42.52 -37.04 -12.79
N LYS A 15 -43.67 -37.68 -12.55
CA LYS A 15 -44.71 -37.90 -13.57
C LYS A 15 -45.65 -36.70 -13.73
N LEU A 16 -45.57 -35.74 -12.81
CA LEU A 16 -46.38 -34.52 -12.87
C LEU A 16 -45.90 -33.63 -14.00
N THR A 17 -46.86 -33.08 -14.75
CA THR A 17 -46.62 -32.07 -15.78
C THR A 17 -46.23 -30.71 -15.19
N ASP A 18 -46.66 -30.42 -13.97
CA ASP A 18 -46.20 -29.26 -13.19
C ASP A 18 -44.76 -29.47 -12.69
N THR A 19 -43.91 -28.47 -12.91
CA THR A 19 -42.48 -28.45 -12.54
C THR A 19 -42.22 -27.70 -11.23
N SER A 20 -43.25 -27.50 -10.41
CA SER A 20 -43.16 -27.03 -9.03
C SER A 20 -42.35 -27.98 -8.12
N SER A 21 -41.68 -27.42 -7.11
CA SER A 21 -40.92 -28.16 -6.10
C SER A 21 -41.78 -28.76 -4.98
N ALA A 22 -43.06 -28.40 -4.87
CA ALA A 22 -43.91 -28.74 -3.72
C ALA A 22 -44.01 -30.24 -3.43
N ALA A 23 -44.18 -31.07 -4.47
CA ALA A 23 -44.27 -32.52 -4.31
C ALA A 23 -42.94 -33.14 -3.85
N LEU A 24 -41.79 -32.58 -4.27
CA LEU A 24 -40.48 -33.01 -3.79
C LEU A 24 -40.24 -32.57 -2.35
N ALA A 25 -40.65 -31.36 -1.97
CA ALA A 25 -40.54 -30.86 -0.61
C ALA A 25 -41.31 -31.75 0.37
N VAL A 26 -42.55 -32.13 0.05
CA VAL A 26 -43.34 -33.08 0.88
C VAL A 26 -42.67 -34.45 0.97
N ALA A 27 -42.11 -34.96 -0.12
CA ALA A 27 -41.41 -36.25 -0.11
C ALA A 27 -40.12 -36.24 0.73
N LEU A 28 -39.46 -35.08 0.85
CA LEU A 28 -38.17 -34.91 1.51
C LEU A 28 -38.23 -34.26 2.91
N ALA A 29 -39.39 -33.75 3.31
CA ALA A 29 -39.64 -33.19 4.63
C ALA A 29 -39.19 -34.15 5.74
N ASP A 30 -38.44 -33.66 6.71
CA ASP A 30 -37.87 -34.42 7.84
C ASP A 30 -37.00 -35.64 7.46
N ALA A 31 -36.54 -35.75 6.21
CA ALA A 31 -35.64 -36.83 5.81
C ALA A 31 -34.24 -36.63 6.41
N SER A 32 -33.72 -37.64 7.10
CA SER A 32 -32.36 -37.67 7.64
C SER A 32 -31.30 -37.63 6.52
N PRO A 33 -30.05 -37.26 6.82
CA PRO A 33 -28.97 -37.24 5.82
C PRO A 33 -28.74 -38.60 5.14
N ALA A 34 -28.87 -39.70 5.91
CA ALA A 34 -28.75 -41.06 5.39
C ALA A 34 -29.90 -41.42 4.43
N GLU A 35 -31.13 -41.03 4.76
CA GLU A 35 -32.29 -41.20 3.88
C GLU A 35 -32.15 -40.36 2.60
N ARG A 36 -31.73 -39.09 2.70
CA ARG A 36 -31.47 -38.24 1.54
C ARG A 36 -30.40 -38.85 0.62
N ALA A 37 -29.33 -39.42 1.18
CA ALA A 37 -28.31 -40.12 0.41
C ALA A 37 -28.85 -41.39 -0.29
N ALA A 38 -29.79 -42.09 0.34
CA ALA A 38 -30.47 -43.24 -0.27
C ALA A 38 -31.49 -42.84 -1.34
N LEU A 39 -32.18 -41.70 -1.16
CA LEU A 39 -33.13 -41.14 -2.11
C LEU A 39 -32.44 -40.53 -3.33
N ALA A 40 -31.24 -39.97 -3.18
CA ALA A 40 -30.39 -39.48 -4.27
C ALA A 40 -30.01 -40.57 -5.29
N LYS A 41 -29.99 -41.85 -4.88
CA LYS A 41 -29.82 -42.99 -5.81
C LYS A 41 -31.06 -43.24 -6.67
N THR A 42 -32.22 -42.84 -6.18
CA THR A 42 -33.52 -43.03 -6.85
C THR A 42 -33.79 -41.88 -7.83
N LEU A 43 -33.35 -40.67 -7.48
CA LEU A 43 -33.43 -39.48 -8.32
C LEU A 43 -32.05 -38.82 -8.49
N PRO A 44 -31.32 -39.10 -9.58
CA PRO A 44 -30.06 -38.41 -9.87
C PRO A 44 -30.33 -36.97 -10.31
N ALA A 45 -30.16 -36.01 -9.40
CA ALA A 45 -30.53 -34.61 -9.61
C ALA A 45 -29.83 -33.94 -10.82
N SER A 46 -28.58 -34.29 -11.11
CA SER A 46 -27.85 -33.76 -12.28
C SER A 46 -28.38 -34.29 -13.63
N ARG A 47 -29.09 -35.42 -13.62
CA ARG A 47 -29.80 -35.91 -14.81
C ARG A 47 -31.13 -35.16 -14.98
N LEU A 48 -31.86 -34.93 -13.89
CA LEU A 48 -33.11 -34.17 -13.91
C LEU A 48 -32.89 -32.75 -14.43
N LEU A 49 -31.86 -32.07 -13.93
CA LEU A 49 -31.47 -30.73 -14.38
C LEU A 49 -31.11 -30.68 -15.87
N ARG A 50 -30.46 -31.72 -16.40
CA ARG A 50 -30.15 -31.82 -17.84
C ARG A 50 -31.38 -32.08 -18.70
N GLN A 51 -32.43 -32.71 -18.15
CA GLN A 51 -33.64 -33.06 -18.87
C GLN A 51 -34.65 -31.91 -18.89
N GLU A 52 -34.86 -31.25 -17.75
CA GLU A 52 -35.88 -30.21 -17.60
C GLU A 52 -35.32 -28.78 -17.73
N GLY A 53 -34.01 -28.60 -17.61
CA GLY A 53 -33.42 -27.27 -17.47
C GLY A 53 -33.63 -26.68 -16.06
N PRO A 54 -33.54 -25.35 -15.89
CA PRO A 54 -33.54 -24.67 -14.60
C PRO A 54 -34.94 -24.56 -13.96
N THR A 55 -35.71 -25.65 -13.89
CA THR A 55 -37.04 -25.63 -13.27
C THR A 55 -36.96 -25.63 -11.74
N PRO A 56 -37.96 -25.09 -11.01
CA PRO A 56 -38.03 -25.15 -9.55
C PRO A 56 -37.84 -26.58 -9.01
N ARG A 57 -38.47 -27.57 -9.64
CA ARG A 57 -38.33 -29.00 -9.29
C ARG A 57 -36.89 -29.50 -9.45
N ALA A 58 -36.25 -29.21 -10.59
CA ALA A 58 -34.89 -29.66 -10.87
C ALA A 58 -33.85 -29.02 -9.94
N VAL A 59 -33.98 -27.72 -9.68
CA VAL A 59 -33.09 -26.98 -8.77
C VAL A 59 -33.29 -27.43 -7.32
N PHE A 60 -34.54 -27.61 -6.88
CA PHE A 60 -34.83 -28.17 -5.56
C PHE A 60 -34.18 -29.53 -5.36
N ALA A 61 -34.31 -30.44 -6.35
CA ALA A 61 -33.68 -31.75 -6.30
C ALA A 61 -32.15 -31.66 -6.25
N LEU A 62 -31.55 -30.75 -7.01
CA LEU A 62 -30.10 -30.53 -7.02
C LEU A 62 -29.58 -30.14 -5.64
N VAL A 63 -30.25 -29.19 -4.98
CA VAL A 63 -29.86 -28.70 -3.66
C VAL A 63 -30.18 -29.73 -2.56
N ALA A 64 -31.38 -30.31 -2.58
CA ALA A 64 -31.87 -31.18 -1.51
C ALA A 64 -31.21 -32.57 -1.49
N LEU A 65 -30.83 -33.10 -2.66
CA LEU A 65 -30.29 -34.46 -2.84
C LEU A 65 -28.87 -34.50 -3.43
N GLY A 66 -28.31 -33.35 -3.82
CA GLY A 66 -26.95 -33.24 -4.34
C GLY A 66 -25.92 -33.80 -3.36
N ARG A 67 -25.04 -34.70 -3.85
CA ARG A 67 -24.01 -35.33 -3.02
C ARG A 67 -22.92 -34.37 -2.57
N LYS A 68 -22.52 -33.44 -3.44
CA LYS A 68 -21.47 -32.45 -3.17
C LYS A 68 -22.06 -31.05 -3.30
N GLN A 69 -21.82 -30.22 -2.30
CA GLN A 69 -22.19 -28.81 -2.30
C GLN A 69 -21.57 -28.04 -3.47
N SER A 70 -20.35 -28.40 -3.88
CA SER A 70 -19.63 -27.75 -4.99
C SER A 70 -20.39 -27.85 -6.31
N THR A 71 -21.11 -28.96 -6.55
CA THR A 71 -21.95 -29.09 -7.77
C THR A 71 -23.13 -28.12 -7.77
N VAL A 72 -23.64 -27.75 -6.59
CA VAL A 72 -24.68 -26.73 -6.45
C VAL A 72 -24.08 -25.35 -6.69
N VAL A 73 -22.91 -25.07 -6.09
CA VAL A 73 -22.20 -23.79 -6.27
C VAL A 73 -21.80 -23.58 -7.73
N GLU A 74 -21.18 -24.58 -8.37
CA GLU A 74 -20.83 -24.58 -9.80
C GLU A 74 -22.02 -24.35 -10.73
N TYR A 75 -23.24 -24.65 -10.28
CA TYR A 75 -24.45 -24.37 -11.05
C TYR A 75 -25.00 -22.96 -10.82
N LEU A 76 -24.91 -22.44 -9.60
CA LEU A 76 -25.33 -21.07 -9.26
C LEU A 76 -24.29 -20.02 -9.73
N ALA A 77 -23.03 -20.43 -9.88
CA ALA A 77 -21.90 -19.60 -10.24
C ALA A 77 -21.81 -19.10 -11.71
N PRO A 78 -22.34 -19.76 -12.76
CA PRO A 78 -22.17 -19.34 -14.16
C PRO A 78 -23.27 -18.42 -14.70
N TRP A 79 -24.15 -17.86 -13.86
CA TRP A 79 -25.19 -16.95 -14.36
C TRP A 79 -24.49 -15.63 -14.76
N GLU A 80 -24.22 -15.47 -16.07
CA GLU A 80 -23.27 -14.47 -16.61
C GLU A 80 -23.92 -13.18 -17.12
N LYS A 81 -25.22 -13.15 -17.46
CA LYS A 81 -25.91 -11.94 -17.97
C LYS A 81 -26.73 -11.26 -16.85
N PRO A 82 -26.50 -9.97 -16.53
CA PRO A 82 -27.17 -9.29 -15.41
C PRO A 82 -28.71 -9.39 -15.40
N ASP A 83 -29.35 -9.19 -16.56
CA ASP A 83 -30.82 -9.21 -16.68
C ASP A 83 -31.44 -10.62 -16.63
N GLU A 84 -30.62 -11.65 -16.84
CA GLU A 84 -31.03 -13.05 -16.77
C GLU A 84 -30.82 -13.61 -15.36
N VAL A 85 -29.75 -13.18 -14.69
CA VAL A 85 -29.44 -13.50 -13.28
C VAL A 85 -30.56 -13.06 -12.35
N GLN A 86 -31.02 -11.80 -12.46
CA GLN A 86 -32.05 -11.27 -11.57
C GLN A 86 -33.37 -12.05 -11.71
N ARG A 87 -33.83 -12.30 -12.94
CA ARG A 87 -35.06 -13.08 -13.21
C ARG A 87 -34.96 -14.54 -12.76
N GLN A 88 -33.81 -15.18 -13.00
CA GLN A 88 -33.59 -16.56 -12.53
C GLN A 88 -33.57 -16.63 -11.00
N TRP A 89 -32.97 -15.63 -10.35
CA TRP A 89 -32.92 -15.57 -8.89
C TRP A 89 -34.30 -15.28 -8.27
N GLU A 90 -35.08 -14.36 -8.83
CA GLU A 90 -36.46 -14.11 -8.40
C GLU A 90 -37.33 -15.37 -8.52
N ALA A 91 -37.11 -16.19 -9.54
CA ALA A 91 -37.85 -17.42 -9.75
C ALA A 91 -37.37 -18.59 -8.87
N LEU A 92 -36.07 -18.68 -8.54
CA LEU A 92 -35.45 -19.89 -7.98
C LEU A 92 -34.78 -19.69 -6.62
N GLY A 93 -34.52 -18.46 -6.18
CA GLY A 93 -33.81 -18.17 -4.93
C GLY A 93 -34.49 -18.77 -3.70
N GLU A 94 -35.82 -18.62 -3.59
CA GLU A 94 -36.60 -19.22 -2.50
C GLU A 94 -36.64 -20.75 -2.57
N VAL A 95 -36.58 -21.33 -3.77
CA VAL A 95 -36.50 -22.78 -3.98
C VAL A 95 -35.16 -23.30 -3.46
N VAL A 96 -34.06 -22.60 -3.76
CA VAL A 96 -32.72 -22.93 -3.26
C VAL A 96 -32.69 -22.82 -1.73
N TYR A 97 -33.22 -21.74 -1.16
CA TYR A 97 -33.29 -21.56 0.30
C TYR A 97 -34.10 -22.68 0.96
N ALA A 98 -35.32 -22.95 0.49
CA ALA A 98 -36.19 -23.98 1.06
C ALA A 98 -35.56 -25.39 0.99
N ALA A 99 -34.84 -25.70 -0.09
CA ALA A 99 -34.14 -26.98 -0.21
C ALA A 99 -32.90 -27.07 0.70
N ALA A 100 -32.15 -25.96 0.83
CA ALA A 100 -30.89 -25.92 1.57
C ALA A 100 -31.10 -25.85 3.09
N VAL A 101 -32.13 -25.16 3.58
CA VAL A 101 -32.38 -24.98 5.02
C VAL A 101 -32.69 -26.30 5.74
N GLU A 102 -33.25 -27.28 5.03
CA GLU A 102 -33.50 -28.63 5.58
C GLU A 102 -32.28 -29.56 5.55
N ARG A 103 -31.14 -29.12 5.00
CA ARG A 103 -29.90 -29.90 4.98
C ARG A 103 -29.27 -29.90 6.38
N ASP A 104 -28.40 -30.88 6.62
CA ASP A 104 -27.66 -30.94 7.88
C ASP A 104 -26.66 -29.79 8.03
N THR A 105 -26.28 -29.51 9.28
CA THR A 105 -25.39 -28.40 9.64
C THR A 105 -24.03 -28.48 8.93
N ALA A 106 -23.46 -29.67 8.75
CA ALA A 106 -22.16 -29.83 8.11
C ALA A 106 -22.23 -29.45 6.63
N TRP A 107 -23.28 -29.88 5.94
CA TRP A 107 -23.50 -29.53 4.54
C TRP A 107 -23.77 -28.03 4.35
N VAL A 108 -24.64 -27.43 5.17
CA VAL A 108 -24.94 -25.98 5.08
C VAL A 108 -23.68 -25.16 5.34
N THR A 109 -22.87 -25.55 6.34
CA THR A 109 -21.59 -24.87 6.65
C THR A 109 -20.64 -24.91 5.46
N ALA A 110 -20.43 -26.09 4.85
CA ALA A 110 -19.56 -26.25 3.69
C ALA A 110 -20.10 -25.52 2.45
N PHE A 111 -21.41 -25.57 2.23
CA PHE A 111 -22.07 -24.87 1.13
C PHE A 111 -21.90 -23.35 1.26
N CYS A 112 -22.16 -22.78 2.43
CA CYS A 112 -21.96 -21.35 2.66
C CYS A 112 -20.49 -20.94 2.54
N ALA A 113 -19.55 -21.75 3.00
CA ALA A 113 -18.12 -21.45 2.86
C ALA A 113 -17.69 -21.36 1.38
N GLU A 114 -18.14 -22.29 0.53
CA GLU A 114 -17.85 -22.26 -0.92
C GLU A 114 -18.64 -21.14 -1.65
N LEU A 115 -19.88 -20.89 -1.25
CA LEU A 115 -20.74 -19.87 -1.87
C LEU A 115 -20.15 -18.46 -1.75
N VAL A 116 -19.47 -18.19 -0.63
CA VAL A 116 -18.94 -16.88 -0.28
C VAL A 116 -17.78 -16.43 -1.20
N GLU A 117 -17.11 -17.36 -1.88
CA GLU A 117 -16.13 -17.04 -2.92
C GLU A 117 -16.76 -16.30 -4.12
N TRP A 118 -18.04 -16.55 -4.39
CA TRP A 118 -18.78 -16.02 -5.53
C TRP A 118 -19.61 -14.77 -5.22
N CYS A 119 -19.73 -14.38 -3.95
CA CYS A 119 -20.55 -13.26 -3.52
C CYS A 119 -20.03 -11.89 -3.97
N ALA A 120 -18.74 -11.77 -4.34
CA ALA A 120 -18.08 -10.49 -4.61
C ALA A 120 -18.78 -9.58 -5.64
N SER A 121 -19.48 -10.16 -6.61
CA SER A 121 -20.27 -9.43 -7.63
C SER A 121 -21.75 -9.85 -7.63
N ARG A 122 -22.21 -10.51 -6.55
CA ARG A 122 -23.52 -11.18 -6.49
C ARG A 122 -24.14 -11.07 -5.07
N PRO A 123 -24.84 -9.96 -4.78
CA PRO A 123 -25.38 -9.67 -3.45
C PRO A 123 -26.43 -10.68 -2.98
N HIS A 124 -27.18 -11.26 -3.92
CA HIS A 124 -28.23 -12.23 -3.64
C HIS A 124 -27.67 -13.57 -3.09
N LEU A 125 -26.47 -13.98 -3.51
CA LEU A 125 -25.80 -15.17 -2.95
C LEU A 125 -25.35 -14.91 -1.51
N TRP A 126 -24.95 -13.68 -1.21
CA TRP A 126 -24.60 -13.26 0.15
C TRP A 126 -25.82 -13.30 1.08
N GLU A 127 -26.95 -12.75 0.61
CA GLU A 127 -28.22 -12.81 1.35
C GLU A 127 -28.64 -14.26 1.63
N LEU A 128 -28.56 -15.15 0.64
CA LEU A 128 -28.84 -16.57 0.81
C LEU A 128 -27.95 -17.20 1.89
N ALA A 129 -26.64 -16.93 1.84
CA ALA A 129 -25.69 -17.46 2.81
C ALA A 129 -26.05 -16.99 4.24
N LEU A 130 -26.33 -15.69 4.42
CA LEU A 130 -26.73 -15.14 5.72
C LEU A 130 -28.04 -15.77 6.22
N ARG A 131 -29.08 -15.83 5.38
CA ARG A 131 -30.36 -16.43 5.74
C ARG A 131 -30.21 -17.89 6.19
N LEU A 132 -29.41 -18.68 5.46
CA LEU A 132 -29.17 -20.09 5.81
C LEU A 132 -28.41 -20.26 7.12
N LEU A 133 -27.34 -19.48 7.32
CA LEU A 133 -26.56 -19.52 8.56
C LEU A 133 -27.43 -19.14 9.76
N ARG A 134 -28.26 -18.09 9.64
CA ARG A 134 -29.16 -17.63 10.71
C ARG A 134 -30.29 -18.62 11.00
N ALA A 135 -30.98 -19.12 9.98
CA ALA A 135 -32.05 -20.10 10.16
C ALA A 135 -31.58 -21.39 10.88
N ARG A 136 -30.29 -21.72 10.75
CA ARG A 136 -29.66 -22.88 11.40
C ARG A 136 -28.88 -22.54 12.67
N GLY A 137 -28.82 -21.27 13.07
CA GLY A 137 -28.03 -20.79 14.20
C GLY A 137 -26.51 -21.00 14.05
N ILE A 138 -26.01 -21.18 12.82
CA ILE A 138 -24.61 -21.48 12.52
C ILE A 138 -23.79 -20.20 12.61
N TYR A 139 -22.66 -20.29 13.31
CA TYR A 139 -21.67 -19.22 13.36
C TYR A 139 -20.43 -19.61 12.57
N LEU A 140 -20.29 -19.03 11.38
CA LEU A 140 -19.16 -19.30 10.50
C LEU A 140 -18.03 -18.31 10.79
N ARG A 141 -16.87 -18.83 11.20
CA ARG A 141 -15.68 -18.04 11.59
C ARG A 141 -14.50 -18.17 10.60
N THR A 142 -14.78 -18.55 9.35
CA THR A 142 -13.70 -18.69 8.35
C THR A 142 -13.21 -17.30 7.90
N PRO A 143 -11.89 -17.12 7.68
CA PRO A 143 -11.35 -15.83 7.22
C PRO A 143 -12.01 -15.32 5.94
N GLU A 144 -12.30 -16.21 4.98
CA GLU A 144 -12.94 -15.90 3.70
C GLU A 144 -14.35 -15.34 3.92
N TYR A 145 -15.11 -15.94 4.84
CA TYR A 145 -16.44 -15.47 5.19
C TYR A 145 -16.39 -14.08 5.84
N LEU A 146 -15.50 -13.89 6.80
CA LEU A 146 -15.42 -12.64 7.56
C LEU A 146 -14.90 -11.48 6.70
N GLN A 147 -13.97 -11.73 5.78
CA GLN A 147 -13.54 -10.73 4.80
C GLN A 147 -14.70 -10.31 3.88
N ARG A 148 -15.52 -11.28 3.45
CA ARG A 148 -16.69 -11.01 2.61
C ARG A 148 -17.79 -10.31 3.38
N PHE A 149 -18.01 -10.66 4.64
CA PHE A 149 -18.89 -9.92 5.56
C PHE A 149 -18.53 -8.44 5.60
N CYS A 150 -17.24 -8.10 5.78
CA CYS A 150 -16.78 -6.72 5.74
C CYS A 150 -17.05 -6.02 4.39
N TRP A 151 -16.97 -6.76 3.29
CA TRP A 151 -17.17 -6.23 1.93
C TRP A 151 -18.65 -6.06 1.54
N GLN A 152 -19.55 -6.87 2.08
CA GLN A 152 -20.96 -6.84 1.70
C GLN A 152 -21.79 -5.86 2.53
N LEU A 153 -21.40 -5.58 3.77
CA LEU A 153 -22.11 -4.61 4.60
C LEU A 153 -22.02 -3.19 4.05
N GLY A 154 -23.18 -2.52 3.98
CA GLY A 154 -23.32 -1.16 3.47
C GLY A 154 -23.27 -1.05 1.94
N ASP A 155 -23.28 -2.17 1.23
CA ASP A 155 -23.34 -2.21 -0.23
C ASP A 155 -24.81 -2.17 -0.68
N ALA A 156 -25.21 -1.11 -1.41
CA ALA A 156 -26.52 -1.03 -2.05
C ALA A 156 -26.37 -1.47 -3.50
N PRO A 157 -26.86 -2.64 -3.94
CA PRO A 157 -26.39 -3.22 -5.19
C PRO A 157 -26.98 -2.64 -6.49
N TRP A 158 -27.65 -1.48 -6.47
CA TRP A 158 -28.41 -1.00 -7.63
C TRP A 158 -28.44 0.50 -7.88
N GLU A 159 -27.91 1.34 -6.99
CA GLU A 159 -27.84 2.77 -7.28
C GLU A 159 -26.67 3.05 -8.20
N HIS A 160 -27.02 3.17 -9.47
CA HIS A 160 -26.20 3.76 -10.48
C HIS A 160 -26.67 5.20 -10.67
N ASP A 161 -25.75 6.15 -10.75
CA ASP A 161 -26.14 7.48 -11.21
C ASP A 161 -26.67 7.43 -12.66
N ASP A 162 -27.16 8.55 -13.17
CA ASP A 162 -27.67 8.66 -14.56
C ASP A 162 -26.63 8.24 -15.63
N ALA A 163 -25.37 8.03 -15.24
CA ALA A 163 -24.27 7.55 -16.07
C ALA A 163 -23.91 6.07 -15.85
N GLY A 164 -24.72 5.29 -15.13
CA GLY A 164 -24.52 3.85 -14.96
C GLY A 164 -23.36 3.48 -14.03
N ARG A 165 -22.91 4.36 -13.13
CA ARG A 165 -21.78 4.11 -12.21
C ARG A 165 -22.28 3.72 -10.82
N PRO A 166 -21.74 2.66 -10.18
CA PRO A 166 -22.08 2.35 -8.80
C PRO A 166 -21.71 3.53 -7.89
N VAL A 167 -22.70 4.07 -7.19
CA VAL A 167 -22.52 5.21 -6.28
C VAL A 167 -21.67 4.73 -5.09
N SER A 168 -20.43 5.22 -5.00
CA SER A 168 -19.43 4.84 -3.98
C SER A 168 -19.80 5.23 -2.54
N THR A 169 -20.94 5.87 -2.35
CA THR A 169 -21.45 6.26 -1.04
C THR A 169 -22.91 5.86 -0.98
N GLY A 170 -23.17 4.62 -0.62
CA GLY A 170 -24.42 4.32 0.09
C GLY A 170 -24.55 5.28 1.29
N PRO A 171 -25.77 5.54 1.77
CA PRO A 171 -26.02 6.42 2.91
C PRO A 171 -25.06 6.13 4.07
N VAL A 172 -24.70 7.14 4.86
CA VAL A 172 -23.77 6.95 6.01
C VAL A 172 -24.31 5.88 6.98
N GLU A 173 -25.62 5.65 6.96
CA GLU A 173 -26.37 4.66 7.70
C GLU A 173 -26.36 3.26 7.08
N ALA A 174 -25.82 3.03 5.88
CA ALA A 174 -25.98 1.77 5.15
C ALA A 174 -25.44 0.55 5.92
N VAL A 175 -24.23 0.66 6.50
CA VAL A 175 -23.66 -0.40 7.35
C VAL A 175 -24.53 -0.62 8.60
N LEU A 176 -25.00 0.46 9.22
CA LEU A 176 -25.86 0.39 10.41
C LEU A 176 -27.21 -0.27 10.09
N ARG A 177 -27.81 0.05 8.94
CA ARG A 177 -29.04 -0.57 8.44
C ARG A 177 -28.85 -2.07 8.29
N ASP A 178 -27.78 -2.50 7.64
CA ASP A 178 -27.55 -3.92 7.38
C ASP A 178 -27.22 -4.67 8.68
N LEU A 179 -26.44 -4.07 9.59
CA LEU A 179 -26.20 -4.63 10.92
C LEU A 179 -27.49 -4.78 11.74
N ARG A 180 -28.44 -3.84 11.60
CA ARG A 180 -29.76 -3.93 12.25
C ARG A 180 -30.67 -4.95 11.58
N ALA A 181 -30.54 -5.18 10.29
CA ALA A 181 -31.25 -6.25 9.58
C ALA A 181 -30.79 -7.64 10.04
N PHE A 182 -29.56 -7.76 10.55
CA PHE A 182 -28.97 -8.99 11.06
C PHE A 182 -28.41 -8.81 12.48
N PRO A 183 -29.26 -8.70 13.52
CA PRO A 183 -28.84 -8.34 14.87
C PRO A 183 -27.82 -9.30 15.48
N GLU A 184 -27.81 -10.59 15.11
CA GLU A 184 -26.80 -11.54 15.58
C GLU A 184 -25.39 -11.17 15.08
N ALA A 185 -25.28 -10.41 13.98
CA ALA A 185 -24.00 -9.88 13.49
C ALA A 185 -23.36 -8.89 14.48
N LEU A 186 -24.18 -8.13 15.21
CA LEU A 186 -23.71 -7.25 16.29
C LEU A 186 -23.23 -8.05 17.50
N GLU A 187 -23.74 -9.26 17.72
CA GLU A 187 -23.36 -10.12 18.85
C GLU A 187 -22.14 -11.00 18.57
N ARG A 188 -21.88 -11.32 17.30
CA ARG A 188 -20.90 -12.33 16.86
C ARG A 188 -19.86 -11.76 15.89
N GLU A 189 -20.19 -11.65 14.60
CA GLU A 189 -19.25 -11.34 13.51
C GLU A 189 -18.53 -9.99 13.66
N LEU A 190 -19.20 -8.98 14.24
CA LEU A 190 -18.58 -7.67 14.49
C LEU A 190 -17.35 -7.77 15.41
N TRP A 191 -17.38 -8.68 16.39
CA TRP A 191 -16.27 -8.84 17.34
C TRP A 191 -15.09 -9.59 16.72
N ASP A 192 -15.32 -10.36 15.67
CA ASP A 192 -14.24 -11.03 14.94
C ASP A 192 -13.28 -10.06 14.26
N LEU A 193 -13.75 -8.85 13.97
CA LEU A 193 -12.90 -7.76 13.48
C LEU A 193 -11.74 -7.43 14.44
N PHE A 194 -11.89 -7.70 15.74
CA PHE A 194 -10.85 -7.55 16.75
C PHE A 194 -10.19 -8.88 17.12
N ALA A 195 -10.72 -10.01 16.62
CA ALA A 195 -10.21 -11.35 16.91
C ALA A 195 -9.22 -11.84 15.84
N PHE A 196 -9.36 -11.41 14.58
CA PHE A 196 -8.50 -11.82 13.46
C PHE A 196 -7.62 -10.67 12.93
N PRO A 197 -6.30 -10.88 12.77
CA PRO A 197 -5.38 -9.81 12.39
C PRO A 197 -5.64 -9.23 11.00
N GLU A 198 -6.04 -10.05 10.02
CA GLU A 198 -6.36 -9.63 8.66
C GLU A 198 -7.57 -8.69 8.58
N LEU A 199 -8.53 -8.82 9.50
CA LEU A 199 -9.74 -8.01 9.53
C LEU A 199 -9.50 -6.61 10.12
N GLY A 200 -8.59 -6.50 11.08
CA GLY A 200 -8.23 -5.22 11.69
C GLY A 200 -7.55 -4.22 10.74
N SER A 201 -7.16 -4.67 9.54
CA SER A 201 -6.63 -3.82 8.46
C SER A 201 -7.45 -3.89 7.15
N HIS A 202 -8.64 -4.49 7.20
CA HIS A 202 -9.43 -4.76 6.01
C HIS A 202 -9.88 -3.47 5.31
N GLY A 203 -9.57 -3.34 4.02
CA GLY A 203 -9.76 -2.12 3.22
C GLY A 203 -11.18 -1.56 3.30
N ALA A 204 -12.20 -2.42 3.20
CA ALA A 204 -13.60 -2.01 3.28
C ALA A 204 -13.98 -1.33 4.60
N VAL A 205 -13.32 -1.69 5.71
CA VAL A 205 -13.65 -1.18 7.05
C VAL A 205 -12.82 0.05 7.40
N VAL A 206 -11.51 0.01 7.11
CA VAL A 206 -10.58 1.07 7.56
C VAL A 206 -10.33 2.16 6.50
N ASN A 207 -10.65 1.89 5.22
CA ASN A 207 -10.43 2.82 4.11
C ASN A 207 -11.73 3.13 3.36
N ASP A 208 -12.30 2.17 2.63
CA ASP A 208 -13.27 2.43 1.56
C ASP A 208 -14.62 2.91 2.11
N ARG A 209 -15.11 2.28 3.19
CA ARG A 209 -16.36 2.66 3.89
C ARG A 209 -16.12 3.08 5.34
N ARG A 210 -14.98 3.72 5.57
CA ARG A 210 -14.54 4.11 6.91
C ARG A 210 -15.58 4.95 7.64
N GLU A 211 -16.24 5.88 6.93
CA GLU A 211 -17.22 6.78 7.52
C GLU A 211 -18.51 6.06 7.93
N GLN A 212 -19.01 5.13 7.09
CA GLN A 212 -20.17 4.31 7.37
C GLN A 212 -19.94 3.38 8.57
N TRP A 213 -18.77 2.72 8.62
CA TRP A 213 -18.39 1.88 9.75
C TRP A 213 -18.23 2.71 11.04
N ASN A 214 -17.60 3.89 10.97
CA ASN A 214 -17.51 4.78 12.12
C ASN A 214 -18.87 5.25 12.61
N HIS A 215 -19.77 5.61 11.69
CA HIS A 215 -21.14 5.97 12.03
C HIS A 215 -21.87 4.81 12.69
N ALA A 216 -21.77 3.59 12.16
CA ALA A 216 -22.36 2.40 12.76
C ALA A 216 -21.82 2.13 14.17
N PHE A 217 -20.49 2.13 14.37
CA PHE A 217 -19.89 1.96 15.69
C PHE A 217 -20.35 3.03 16.68
N ALA A 218 -20.39 4.30 16.28
CA ALA A 218 -20.82 5.39 17.14
C ALA A 218 -22.32 5.30 17.49
N ALA A 219 -23.16 5.00 16.50
CA ALA A 219 -24.60 4.87 16.69
C ALA A 219 -24.95 3.70 17.61
N VAL A 220 -24.38 2.51 17.38
CA VAL A 220 -24.62 1.33 18.22
C VAL A 220 -24.05 1.55 19.63
N ALA A 221 -22.85 2.15 19.76
CA ALA A 221 -22.28 2.46 21.06
C ALA A 221 -23.11 3.48 21.88
N ALA A 222 -23.87 4.34 21.21
CA ALA A 222 -24.77 5.30 21.87
C ALA A 222 -26.12 4.69 22.27
N GLN A 223 -26.59 3.65 21.56
CA GLN A 223 -27.94 3.12 21.69
C GLN A 223 -28.00 1.79 22.46
N GLU A 224 -26.99 0.94 22.32
CA GLU A 224 -26.97 -0.40 22.91
C GLU A 224 -26.24 -0.42 24.26
N PRO A 225 -26.91 -0.81 25.37
CA PRO A 225 -26.28 -0.91 26.69
C PRO A 225 -25.09 -1.88 26.68
N GLY A 226 -23.95 -1.46 27.25
CA GLY A 226 -22.76 -2.30 27.37
C GLY A 226 -21.91 -2.40 26.09
N PHE A 227 -22.44 -2.02 24.92
CA PHE A 227 -21.72 -2.12 23.65
C PHE A 227 -20.49 -1.23 23.62
N ARG A 228 -20.61 0.02 24.09
CA ARG A 228 -19.48 0.96 24.17
C ARG A 228 -18.34 0.41 25.02
N GLN A 229 -18.64 -0.12 26.19
CA GLN A 229 -17.62 -0.69 27.09
C GLN A 229 -16.92 -1.88 26.42
N ARG A 230 -17.70 -2.83 25.87
CA ARG A 230 -17.13 -3.98 25.16
C ARG A 230 -16.28 -3.56 23.97
N LEU A 231 -16.72 -2.58 23.18
CA LEU A 231 -15.98 -2.07 22.04
C LEU A 231 -14.65 -1.42 22.44
N LEU A 232 -14.61 -0.70 23.56
CA LEU A 232 -13.36 -0.21 24.14
C LEU A 232 -12.45 -1.36 24.60
N ASP A 233 -13.02 -2.39 25.23
CA ASP A 233 -12.28 -3.51 25.76
C ASP A 233 -11.71 -4.45 24.68
N GLU A 234 -12.46 -4.70 23.62
CA GLU A 234 -12.03 -5.53 22.48
C GLU A 234 -10.97 -4.79 21.65
N SER A 235 -11.17 -3.48 21.41
CA SER A 235 -10.17 -2.69 20.71
C SER A 235 -8.87 -2.57 21.52
N LEU A 236 -8.92 -2.39 22.85
CA LEU A 236 -7.71 -2.44 23.70
C LEU A 236 -7.08 -3.84 23.73
N GLY A 237 -7.90 -4.90 23.72
CA GLY A 237 -7.43 -6.28 23.65
C GLY A 237 -6.64 -6.52 22.37
N CYS A 238 -7.13 -6.01 21.25
CA CYS A 238 -6.45 -6.04 19.97
C CYS A 238 -5.08 -5.30 20.02
N LEU A 239 -4.99 -4.14 20.68
CA LEU A 239 -3.72 -3.40 20.82
C LEU A 239 -2.66 -4.14 21.66
N LEU A 240 -3.09 -5.03 22.56
CA LEU A 240 -2.20 -5.83 23.42
C LEU A 240 -1.71 -7.12 22.76
N ARG A 241 -2.25 -7.50 21.60
CA ARG A 241 -1.81 -8.67 20.85
C ARG A 241 -0.52 -8.38 20.10
N ASP A 242 0.26 -9.42 19.84
CA ASP A 242 1.49 -9.32 19.03
C ASP A 242 1.16 -9.24 17.54
N TRP A 243 0.52 -8.13 17.15
CA TRP A 243 0.07 -7.85 15.79
C TRP A 243 0.83 -6.66 15.20
N SER A 244 0.98 -6.69 13.88
CA SER A 244 1.64 -5.60 13.15
C SER A 244 0.87 -4.28 13.28
N ALA A 245 1.57 -3.15 13.09
CA ALA A 245 0.96 -1.82 13.10
C ALA A 245 -0.18 -1.67 12.07
N LYS A 246 -0.11 -2.41 10.95
CA LYS A 246 -1.17 -2.47 9.95
C LYS A 246 -2.43 -3.14 10.52
N ASN A 247 -2.28 -4.29 11.18
CA ASN A 247 -3.40 -5.13 11.63
C ASN A 247 -4.15 -4.57 12.84
N ILE A 248 -3.58 -3.59 13.55
CA ILE A 248 -4.26 -2.89 14.66
C ILE A 248 -5.00 -1.60 14.22
N THR A 249 -5.09 -1.32 12.91
CA THR A 249 -5.61 -0.04 12.40
C THR A 249 -7.04 0.23 12.87
N LEU A 250 -7.92 -0.77 12.80
CA LEU A 250 -9.30 -0.66 13.25
C LEU A 250 -9.39 -0.36 14.75
N ALA A 251 -8.59 -1.03 15.58
CA ALA A 251 -8.57 -0.79 17.03
C ALA A 251 -8.17 0.65 17.36
N LEU A 252 -7.14 1.18 16.68
CA LEU A 252 -6.73 2.59 16.82
C LEU A 252 -7.81 3.56 16.35
N GLN A 253 -8.50 3.24 15.26
CA GLN A 253 -9.60 4.04 14.72
C GLN A 253 -10.76 4.11 15.72
N VAL A 254 -11.18 2.98 16.27
CA VAL A 254 -12.27 2.89 17.25
C VAL A 254 -11.94 3.65 18.53
N GLN A 255 -10.73 3.51 19.05
CA GLN A 255 -10.29 4.25 20.23
C GLN A 255 -10.32 5.77 20.02
N ARG A 256 -9.96 6.24 18.82
CA ARG A 256 -10.04 7.68 18.48
C ARG A 256 -11.47 8.15 18.26
N LEU A 257 -12.29 7.32 17.60
CA LEU A 257 -13.69 7.59 17.32
C LEU A 257 -14.50 7.75 18.60
N LEU A 258 -14.34 6.80 19.54
CA LEU A 258 -15.12 6.78 20.78
C LEU A 258 -14.70 7.86 21.76
N ALA A 259 -13.50 8.44 21.61
CA ALA A 259 -12.90 9.43 22.49
C ALA A 259 -13.14 9.10 23.98
N PRO A 260 -12.48 8.04 24.51
CA PRO A 260 -12.67 7.59 25.89
C PRO A 260 -12.55 8.74 26.88
N THR A 261 -13.49 8.83 27.81
CA THR A 261 -13.47 9.82 28.88
C THR A 261 -12.36 9.51 29.89
N PRO A 262 -11.87 10.50 30.68
CA PRO A 262 -10.87 10.24 31.70
C PRO A 262 -11.26 9.13 32.69
N THR A 263 -12.55 9.03 33.03
CA THR A 263 -13.09 7.95 33.87
C THR A 263 -12.99 6.59 33.18
N GLU A 264 -13.35 6.48 31.90
CA GLU A 264 -13.24 5.24 31.12
C GLU A 264 -11.79 4.79 30.92
N ILE A 265 -10.87 5.75 30.78
CA ILE A 265 -9.42 5.50 30.68
C ILE A 265 -8.87 5.02 32.02
N THR A 266 -9.24 5.67 33.13
CA THR A 266 -8.81 5.29 34.48
C THR A 266 -9.30 3.89 34.85
N ALA A 267 -10.54 3.55 34.48
CA ALA A 267 -11.08 2.20 34.67
C ALA A 267 -10.33 1.10 33.90
N ARG A 268 -9.50 1.47 32.91
CA ARG A 268 -8.70 0.56 32.06
C ARG A 268 -7.21 0.93 32.09
N ALA A 269 -6.77 1.59 33.16
CA ALA A 269 -5.42 2.15 33.26
C ALA A 269 -4.34 1.07 33.11
N ASP A 270 -4.55 -0.10 33.72
CA ASP A 270 -3.70 -1.29 33.60
C ASP A 270 -3.48 -1.69 32.12
N ARG A 271 -4.53 -1.67 31.31
CA ARG A 271 -4.47 -2.04 29.89
C ARG A 271 -3.74 -0.97 29.07
N TYR A 272 -4.02 0.32 29.28
CA TYR A 272 -3.29 1.39 28.59
C TYR A 272 -1.80 1.43 28.97
N LEU A 273 -1.46 1.16 30.24
CA LEU A 273 -0.09 1.02 30.70
C LEU A 273 0.59 -0.19 30.05
N ALA A 274 -0.10 -1.33 29.95
CA ALA A 274 0.40 -2.49 29.22
C ALA A 274 0.63 -2.19 27.73
N VAL A 275 -0.24 -1.38 27.09
CA VAL A 275 -0.05 -0.95 25.68
C VAL A 275 1.27 -0.19 25.48
N LEU A 276 1.78 0.53 26.48
CA LEU A 276 3.09 1.21 26.38
C LEU A 276 4.25 0.24 26.12
N THR A 277 4.09 -1.03 26.49
CA THR A 277 5.11 -2.08 26.31
C THR A 277 5.04 -2.78 24.95
N THR A 278 4.01 -2.50 24.15
CA THR A 278 3.77 -3.19 22.88
C THR A 278 4.71 -2.71 21.76
N THR A 279 4.91 -3.54 20.74
CA THR A 279 5.80 -3.24 19.61
C THR A 279 5.32 -2.08 18.72
N PRO A 280 4.02 -1.94 18.37
CA PRO A 280 3.59 -0.90 17.42
C PRO A 280 3.64 0.52 17.99
N SER A 281 4.46 1.40 17.40
CA SER A 281 4.61 2.80 17.85
C SER A 281 3.29 3.60 17.83
N THR A 282 2.36 3.25 16.94
CA THR A 282 1.03 3.88 16.83
C THR A 282 0.12 3.56 18.02
N ALA A 283 0.23 2.35 18.59
CA ALA A 283 -0.48 1.95 19.81
C ALA A 283 0.11 2.67 21.04
N VAL A 284 1.43 2.69 21.16
CA VAL A 284 2.13 3.42 22.23
C VAL A 284 1.76 4.92 22.19
N THR A 285 1.73 5.54 21.00
CA THR A 285 1.34 6.95 20.84
C THR A 285 -0.09 7.20 21.33
N LEU A 286 -1.03 6.31 20.99
CA LEU A 286 -2.41 6.41 21.46
C LEU A 286 -2.47 6.32 22.99
N ALA A 287 -1.81 5.31 23.59
CA ALA A 287 -1.78 5.11 25.03
C ALA A 287 -1.18 6.31 25.77
N GLN A 288 -0.06 6.87 25.29
CA GLN A 288 0.52 8.09 25.85
C GLN A 288 -0.47 9.27 25.83
N GLY A 289 -1.23 9.42 24.74
CA GLY A 289 -2.28 10.44 24.63
C GLY A 289 -3.42 10.24 25.64
N MET A 290 -3.93 9.01 25.76
CA MET A 290 -5.01 8.67 26.71
C MET A 290 -4.56 8.86 28.17
N LEU A 291 -3.35 8.40 28.50
CA LEU A 291 -2.77 8.54 29.84
C LEU A 291 -2.50 10.01 30.18
N THR A 292 -2.03 10.82 29.22
CA THR A 292 -1.84 12.27 29.41
C THR A 292 -3.16 12.96 29.76
N ALA A 293 -4.25 12.61 29.07
CA ALA A 293 -5.57 13.20 29.30
C ALA A 293 -6.18 12.81 30.65
N SER A 294 -5.71 11.71 31.26
CA SER A 294 -6.27 11.14 32.50
C SER A 294 -5.30 11.21 33.68
N LEU A 295 -4.22 11.97 33.54
CA LEU A 295 -3.16 12.09 34.53
C LEU A 295 -3.64 12.41 35.95
N PRO A 296 -4.64 13.29 36.18
CA PRO A 296 -5.08 13.63 37.54
C PRO A 296 -5.68 12.46 38.34
N THR A 297 -6.17 11.43 37.66
CA THR A 297 -6.90 10.30 38.28
C THR A 297 -6.12 8.98 38.19
N LEU A 298 -4.95 8.98 37.56
CA LEU A 298 -4.10 7.80 37.39
C LEU A 298 -3.23 7.55 38.63
N ASP A 299 -2.93 6.27 38.91
CA ASP A 299 -1.90 5.90 39.88
C ASP A 299 -0.51 6.31 39.35
N PRO A 300 0.19 7.26 39.99
CA PRO A 300 1.51 7.69 39.55
C PRO A 300 2.56 6.57 39.57
N THR A 301 2.42 5.61 40.48
CA THR A 301 3.38 4.51 40.68
C THR A 301 3.34 3.51 39.52
N ALA A 302 2.13 3.14 39.09
CA ALA A 302 1.93 2.27 37.94
C ALA A 302 2.47 2.89 36.64
N LEU A 303 2.29 4.21 36.45
CA LEU A 303 2.86 4.91 35.31
C LEU A 303 4.38 4.94 35.32
N LEU A 304 5.00 5.21 36.47
CA LEU A 304 6.46 5.15 36.63
C LEU A 304 7.01 3.77 36.30
N THR A 305 6.31 2.71 36.70
CA THR A 305 6.73 1.32 36.46
C THR A 305 6.68 0.93 34.98
N ALA A 306 5.68 1.41 34.23
CA ALA A 306 5.55 1.12 32.79
C ALA A 306 6.43 2.00 31.89
N SER A 307 6.83 3.18 32.38
CA SER A 307 7.58 4.19 31.60
C SER A 307 8.93 3.75 31.02
N PRO A 308 9.75 2.90 31.68
CA PRO A 308 11.01 2.40 31.12
C PRO A 308 10.83 1.76 29.75
N ALA A 309 9.76 0.98 29.55
CA ALA A 309 9.50 0.28 28.29
C ALA A 309 9.45 1.23 27.08
N VAL A 310 9.06 2.50 27.27
CA VAL A 310 9.02 3.52 26.21
C VAL A 310 10.33 4.30 26.12
N LEU A 311 10.96 4.63 27.26
CA LEU A 311 12.19 5.41 27.30
C LEU A 311 13.37 4.69 26.62
N TRP A 312 13.40 3.36 26.67
CA TRP A 312 14.46 2.55 26.06
C TRP A 312 14.27 2.29 24.55
N ARG A 313 13.09 2.56 23.97
CA ARG A 313 12.82 2.26 22.54
C ARG A 313 13.54 3.21 21.60
N LYS A 314 13.84 2.86 20.35
CA LYS A 314 14.63 3.74 19.45
C LYS A 314 13.86 4.98 18.92
N GLU A 315 12.54 5.01 19.01
CA GLU A 315 11.72 6.06 18.40
C GLU A 315 11.73 7.37 19.20
N LYS A 316 12.49 8.34 18.69
CA LYS A 316 12.66 9.68 19.28
C LYS A 316 11.36 10.39 19.68
N LYS A 317 10.29 10.28 18.89
CA LYS A 317 9.00 10.93 19.18
C LYS A 317 8.30 10.32 20.40
N LEU A 318 8.37 9.00 20.58
CA LEU A 318 7.76 8.32 21.73
C LEU A 318 8.51 8.64 23.02
N ARG A 319 9.85 8.61 22.98
CA ARG A 319 10.68 9.03 24.13
C ARG A 319 10.36 10.45 24.56
N ARG A 320 10.27 11.38 23.60
CA ARG A 320 9.91 12.78 23.88
C ARG A 320 8.54 12.91 24.53
N ALA A 321 7.52 12.24 23.98
CA ALA A 321 6.18 12.25 24.55
C ALA A 321 6.15 11.63 25.96
N GLN A 322 6.94 10.59 26.22
CA GLN A 322 7.06 9.98 27.56
C GLN A 322 7.70 10.95 28.56
N ILE A 323 8.76 11.66 28.16
CA ILE A 323 9.39 12.70 28.98
C ILE A 323 8.39 13.82 29.27
N ASP A 324 7.59 14.24 28.28
CA ASP A 324 6.57 15.27 28.47
C ASP A 324 5.45 14.81 29.43
N LEU A 325 5.04 13.55 29.35
CA LEU A 325 4.08 12.91 30.27
C LEU A 325 4.63 12.81 31.70
N LEU A 326 5.87 12.35 31.87
CA LEU A 326 6.54 12.28 33.17
C LEU A 326 6.75 13.67 33.79
N ALA A 327 7.12 14.67 32.99
CA ALA A 327 7.21 16.05 33.46
C ALA A 327 5.83 16.59 33.90
N ALA A 328 4.77 16.31 33.14
CA ALA A 328 3.41 16.66 33.55
C ALA A 328 3.00 15.97 34.87
N LEU A 329 3.46 14.73 35.10
CA LEU A 329 3.20 13.99 36.33
C LEU A 329 3.80 14.70 37.54
N THR A 330 5.03 15.23 37.43
CA THR A 330 5.67 15.98 38.52
C THR A 330 4.92 17.25 38.91
N THR A 331 4.25 17.90 37.96
CA THR A 331 3.43 19.09 38.21
C THR A 331 2.17 18.76 39.01
N GLY A 332 1.52 17.61 38.72
CA GLY A 332 0.31 17.16 39.40
C GLY A 332 0.56 16.39 40.71
N HIS A 333 1.70 15.72 40.82
CA HIS A 333 2.09 14.87 41.96
C HIS A 333 3.54 15.17 42.37
N PRO A 334 3.80 16.29 43.08
CA PRO A 334 5.14 16.72 43.45
C PRO A 334 5.99 15.66 44.17
N GLN A 335 5.34 14.76 44.93
CA GLN A 335 5.95 13.62 45.62
C GLN A 335 6.66 12.62 44.68
N THR A 336 6.32 12.61 43.40
CA THR A 336 6.94 11.71 42.39
C THR A 336 8.19 12.28 41.74
N THR A 337 8.51 13.56 41.99
CA THR A 337 9.60 14.28 41.32
C THR A 337 10.95 13.56 41.46
N SER A 338 11.29 13.07 42.65
CA SER A 338 12.55 12.36 42.87
C SER A 338 12.64 11.08 42.02
N ALA A 339 11.58 10.28 42.00
CA ALA A 339 11.53 9.03 41.24
C ALA A 339 11.56 9.27 39.72
N VAL A 340 10.88 10.33 39.23
CA VAL A 340 10.94 10.74 37.82
C VAL A 340 12.35 11.17 37.42
N VAL A 341 13.00 12.00 38.25
CA VAL A 341 14.36 12.48 37.99
C VAL A 341 15.35 11.33 37.97
N GLU A 342 15.27 10.40 38.93
CA GLU A 342 16.11 9.20 38.98
C GLU A 342 15.92 8.33 37.72
N LEU A 343 14.67 8.03 37.37
CA LEU A 343 14.34 7.26 36.17
C LEU A 343 14.90 7.90 34.89
N VAL A 344 14.65 9.20 34.68
CA VAL A 344 15.11 9.90 33.47
C VAL A 344 16.64 10.03 33.47
N THR A 345 17.27 10.23 34.63
CA THR A 345 18.74 10.28 34.75
C THR A 345 19.37 8.96 34.31
N SER A 346 18.78 7.82 34.66
CA SER A 346 19.30 6.48 34.30
C SER A 346 19.34 6.24 32.79
N VAL A 347 18.43 6.84 32.02
CA VAL A 347 18.35 6.69 30.54
C VAL A 347 19.00 7.85 29.80
N LEU A 348 19.31 8.96 30.50
CA LEU A 348 19.80 10.21 29.90
C LEU A 348 21.03 10.03 28.97
N PRO A 349 22.05 9.20 29.31
CA PRO A 349 23.21 8.99 28.44
C PRO A 349 22.86 8.33 27.09
N GLU A 350 21.81 7.50 27.06
CA GLU A 350 21.36 6.73 25.89
C GLU A 350 20.38 7.52 24.99
N LEU A 351 20.00 8.74 25.41
CA LEU A 351 19.16 9.63 24.62
C LEU A 351 20.00 10.44 23.61
N PRO A 352 19.50 10.68 22.38
CA PRO A 352 20.08 11.66 21.47
C PRO A 352 20.26 13.03 22.12
N THR A 353 21.30 13.77 21.74
CA THR A 353 21.70 15.05 22.37
C THR A 353 20.57 16.07 22.44
N ASP A 354 19.71 16.12 21.42
CA ASP A 354 18.57 17.04 21.40
C ASP A 354 17.43 16.60 22.34
N LEU A 355 17.25 15.29 22.57
CA LEU A 355 16.33 14.78 23.59
C LEU A 355 16.87 14.97 25.00
N GLN A 356 18.19 14.88 25.21
CA GLN A 356 18.80 15.24 26.50
C GLN A 356 18.55 16.72 26.84
N ALA A 357 18.72 17.61 25.85
CA ALA A 357 18.39 19.03 26.00
C ALA A 357 16.90 19.26 26.29
N HIS A 358 16.01 18.52 25.62
CA HIS A 358 14.57 18.58 25.89
C HIS A 358 14.22 18.06 27.29
N ALA A 359 14.81 16.94 27.73
CA ALA A 359 14.62 16.39 29.06
C ALA A 359 15.02 17.40 30.15
N ARG A 360 16.22 17.99 30.05
CA ARG A 360 16.70 19.05 30.96
C ARG A 360 15.79 20.28 30.97
N LYS A 361 15.25 20.66 29.81
CA LYS A 361 14.30 21.78 29.71
C LYS A 361 12.99 21.49 30.45
N ARG A 362 12.50 20.25 30.39
CA ARG A 362 11.23 19.84 31.03
C ARG A 362 11.40 19.47 32.50
N LEU A 363 12.59 18.99 32.88
CA LEU A 363 12.98 18.59 34.23
C LEU A 363 14.29 19.32 34.59
N PRO A 364 14.20 20.57 35.08
CA PRO A 364 15.38 21.43 35.33
C PRO A 364 16.38 20.89 36.36
N THR A 365 15.99 19.88 37.14
CA THR A 365 16.79 19.21 38.17
C THR A 365 17.78 18.18 37.61
N LEU A 366 17.79 17.93 36.30
CA LEU A 366 18.70 16.97 35.66
C LEU A 366 20.14 17.52 35.50
N PRO A 367 21.18 16.65 35.50
CA PRO A 367 22.58 17.07 35.37
C PRO A 367 22.90 17.70 34.00
N SER A 368 23.62 18.82 33.98
CA SER A 368 24.08 19.47 32.74
C SER A 368 25.24 18.72 32.07
N PRO A 369 25.38 18.75 30.73
CA PRO A 369 26.47 18.06 30.05
C PRO A 369 27.79 18.82 30.21
N ALA A 370 28.90 18.09 30.33
CA ALA A 370 30.23 18.66 30.12
C ALA A 370 30.41 18.94 28.62
N SER A 371 30.69 20.19 28.25
CA SER A 371 30.89 20.61 26.87
C SER A 371 32.22 20.06 26.33
N THR A 372 32.17 18.98 25.54
CA THR A 372 33.31 18.60 24.69
C THR A 372 33.18 19.30 23.32
N PRO A 373 34.18 20.08 22.89
CA PRO A 373 34.15 20.75 21.60
C PRO A 373 34.38 19.74 20.46
N THR A 374 33.47 19.72 19.49
CA THR A 374 33.64 18.97 18.23
C THR A 374 34.72 19.67 17.38
N PRO A 375 35.69 18.95 16.80
CA PRO A 375 36.72 19.55 15.96
C PRO A 375 36.12 20.18 14.70
N SER A 376 36.61 21.36 14.34
CA SER A 376 36.20 22.11 13.14
C SER A 376 36.64 21.39 11.86
N THR A 377 35.63 20.93 11.12
CA THR A 377 35.57 20.65 9.68
C THR A 377 36.14 21.69 8.70
N PRO A 378 37.38 21.68 8.16
CA PRO A 378 37.73 22.60 7.07
C PRO A 378 36.76 22.47 5.87
N GLN A 379 36.44 23.60 5.22
CA GLN A 379 35.52 23.63 4.09
C GLN A 379 36.09 22.81 2.92
N PRO A 380 35.33 21.83 2.39
CA PRO A 380 35.76 21.03 1.25
C PRO A 380 35.70 21.86 -0.05
N PRO A 381 36.51 21.52 -1.06
CA PRO A 381 36.43 22.16 -2.38
C PRO A 381 35.05 21.95 -3.04
N PRO A 382 34.68 22.76 -4.04
CA PRO A 382 33.48 22.52 -4.84
C PRO A 382 33.55 21.16 -5.54
N PRO A 383 32.40 20.52 -5.86
CA PRO A 383 32.40 19.22 -6.46
C PRO A 383 32.96 19.25 -7.88
N THR A 384 33.77 18.25 -8.22
CA THR A 384 34.41 18.07 -9.52
C THR A 384 33.44 17.66 -10.62
N LEU A 385 32.34 16.98 -10.26
CA LEU A 385 31.28 16.55 -11.19
C LEU A 385 31.84 15.80 -12.40
N GLN A 386 32.74 14.85 -12.16
CA GLN A 386 33.30 13.99 -13.21
C GLN A 386 32.65 12.60 -13.17
N PRO A 387 32.20 12.06 -14.31
CA PRO A 387 31.70 10.69 -14.36
C PRO A 387 32.74 9.69 -13.87
N LEU A 388 32.30 8.77 -13.03
CA LEU A 388 33.09 7.63 -12.58
C LEU A 388 32.99 6.49 -13.61
N PRO A 389 33.98 5.56 -13.64
CA PRO A 389 33.91 4.38 -14.47
C PRO A 389 32.59 3.62 -14.25
N ALA A 390 31.99 3.11 -15.33
CA ALA A 390 30.77 2.33 -15.24
C ALA A 390 30.98 1.10 -14.34
N ALA A 391 29.94 0.75 -13.58
CA ALA A 391 29.94 -0.49 -12.81
C ALA A 391 30.11 -1.68 -13.76
N ALA A 392 30.93 -2.66 -13.36
CA ALA A 392 31.09 -3.89 -14.12
C ALA A 392 29.75 -4.62 -14.25
N ALA A 393 29.55 -5.31 -15.38
CA ALA A 393 28.42 -6.21 -15.53
C ALA A 393 28.41 -7.23 -14.37
N LEU A 394 27.22 -7.57 -13.88
CA LEU A 394 27.09 -8.57 -12.83
C LEU A 394 27.65 -9.92 -13.35
N PRO A 395 28.50 -10.63 -12.58
CA PRO A 395 29.14 -11.87 -13.03
C PRO A 395 28.09 -12.95 -13.30
N GLU A 396 28.34 -13.94 -14.17
CA GLU A 396 27.39 -15.07 -14.33
C GLU A 396 27.23 -15.86 -13.00
N PHE A 397 26.15 -16.63 -12.84
CA PHE A 397 25.99 -17.48 -11.66
C PHE A 397 27.08 -18.58 -11.64
N VAL A 398 27.69 -18.81 -10.48
CA VAL A 398 28.77 -19.80 -10.31
C VAL A 398 28.22 -21.22 -10.44
N GLY A 399 26.97 -21.45 -10.01
CA GLY A 399 26.28 -22.73 -10.18
C GLY A 399 24.75 -22.61 -10.23
N ASP A 400 24.10 -23.73 -10.55
CA ASP A 400 22.65 -23.83 -10.70
C ASP A 400 21.91 -23.53 -9.38
N ALA A 401 22.51 -23.84 -8.23
CA ALA A 401 21.95 -23.55 -6.91
C ALA A 401 21.78 -22.04 -6.65
N ASP A 402 22.76 -21.21 -7.05
CA ASP A 402 22.70 -19.75 -6.84
C ASP A 402 21.57 -19.13 -7.68
N CYS A 403 21.41 -19.62 -8.92
CA CYS A 403 20.30 -19.21 -9.78
C CYS A 403 18.95 -19.63 -9.21
N ALA A 404 18.81 -20.85 -8.68
CA ALA A 404 17.58 -21.33 -8.06
C ALA A 404 17.18 -20.49 -6.83
N VAL A 405 18.14 -20.09 -6.00
CA VAL A 405 17.91 -19.18 -4.85
C VAL A 405 17.42 -17.82 -5.34
N ALA A 406 18.06 -17.24 -6.37
CA ALA A 406 17.64 -15.96 -6.94
C ALA A 406 16.22 -16.03 -7.53
N VAL A 407 15.89 -17.11 -8.26
CA VAL A 407 14.54 -17.38 -8.77
C VAL A 407 13.52 -17.45 -7.63
N CYS A 408 13.81 -18.23 -6.59
CA CYS A 408 12.92 -18.34 -5.43
C CYS A 408 12.72 -16.99 -4.74
N ALA A 409 13.79 -16.21 -4.52
CA ALA A 409 13.69 -14.90 -3.89
C ALA A 409 12.82 -13.94 -4.72
N LEU A 410 13.02 -13.90 -6.04
CA LEU A 410 12.22 -13.09 -6.96
C LEU A 410 10.73 -13.50 -6.92
N LEU A 411 10.41 -14.80 -6.99
CA LEU A 411 9.04 -15.30 -6.93
C LEU A 411 8.32 -14.97 -5.61
N HIS A 412 9.05 -14.75 -4.51
CA HIS A 412 8.49 -14.37 -3.21
C HIS A 412 8.45 -12.86 -2.94
N GLU A 413 8.70 -12.01 -3.95
CA GLU A 413 8.84 -10.54 -3.75
C GLU A 413 9.93 -10.18 -2.71
N ARG A 414 11.00 -10.96 -2.65
CA ARG A 414 12.15 -10.76 -1.73
C ARG A 414 13.50 -10.67 -2.44
N GLY A 415 13.52 -10.85 -3.76
CA GLY A 415 14.72 -10.86 -4.58
C GLY A 415 15.08 -9.48 -5.13
N ASP A 416 16.36 -9.27 -5.41
CA ASP A 416 16.84 -8.07 -6.10
C ASP A 416 16.54 -8.18 -7.60
N GLY A 417 15.73 -7.25 -8.13
CA GLY A 417 15.39 -7.22 -9.55
C GLY A 417 16.58 -7.03 -10.49
N ARG A 418 17.74 -6.57 -10.01
CA ARG A 418 18.98 -6.50 -10.80
C ARG A 418 19.47 -7.87 -11.26
N GLU A 419 19.06 -8.93 -10.58
CA GLU A 419 19.41 -10.32 -10.92
C GLU A 419 18.60 -10.88 -12.10
N LEU A 420 17.50 -10.20 -12.48
CA LEU A 420 16.59 -10.67 -13.51
C LEU A 420 17.26 -11.06 -14.85
N PRO A 421 18.18 -10.26 -15.42
CA PRO A 421 18.86 -10.62 -16.67
C PRO A 421 19.73 -11.87 -16.55
N ARG A 422 20.42 -12.03 -15.42
CA ARG A 422 21.28 -13.20 -15.14
C ARG A 422 20.44 -14.45 -14.96
N VAL A 423 19.34 -14.34 -14.21
CA VAL A 423 18.39 -15.43 -13.99
C VAL A 423 17.82 -15.92 -15.32
N LEU A 424 17.28 -15.02 -16.14
CA LEU A 424 16.71 -15.40 -17.44
C LEU A 424 17.76 -15.99 -18.38
N THR A 425 18.97 -15.42 -18.41
CA THR A 425 20.08 -15.94 -19.25
C THR A 425 20.53 -17.34 -18.80
N HIS A 426 20.66 -17.56 -17.49
CA HIS A 426 21.08 -18.86 -16.93
C HIS A 426 20.02 -19.93 -17.17
N LEU A 427 18.76 -19.63 -16.86
CA LEU A 427 17.63 -20.53 -17.08
C LEU A 427 17.48 -20.93 -18.55
N ARG A 428 17.70 -19.99 -19.49
CA ARG A 428 17.67 -20.28 -20.93
C ARG A 428 18.73 -21.32 -21.34
N ARG A 429 19.94 -21.20 -20.80
CA ARG A 429 21.05 -22.13 -21.11
C ARG A 429 20.89 -23.47 -20.40
N ARG A 430 20.24 -23.48 -19.22
CA ARG A 430 20.11 -24.64 -18.33
C ARG A 430 18.70 -24.71 -17.72
N PRO A 431 17.68 -25.10 -18.50
CA PRO A 431 16.30 -25.16 -18.02
C PRO A 431 16.11 -26.13 -16.82
N GLN A 432 16.97 -27.14 -16.70
CA GLN A 432 16.99 -28.10 -15.59
C GLN A 432 17.33 -27.50 -14.22
N THR A 433 17.84 -26.25 -14.17
CA THR A 433 18.17 -25.52 -12.93
C THR A 433 16.94 -25.26 -12.05
N ILE A 434 15.74 -25.34 -12.62
CA ILE A 434 14.49 -25.08 -11.91
C ILE A 434 14.08 -26.32 -11.10
N ASP A 435 14.18 -26.22 -9.78
CA ASP A 435 13.73 -27.27 -8.87
C ASP A 435 12.19 -27.38 -8.80
N ALA A 436 11.67 -28.47 -8.23
CA ALA A 436 10.23 -28.70 -8.14
C ALA A 436 9.48 -27.63 -7.32
N ALA A 437 10.14 -26.99 -6.36
CA ALA A 437 9.54 -25.95 -5.53
C ALA A 437 9.35 -24.65 -6.31
N ALA A 438 10.36 -24.21 -7.06
CA ALA A 438 10.31 -23.07 -7.96
C ALA A 438 9.28 -23.27 -9.08
N ARG A 439 9.12 -24.50 -9.59
CA ARG A 439 8.05 -24.85 -10.55
C ARG A 439 6.67 -24.66 -9.95
N LYS A 440 6.44 -25.23 -8.77
CA LYS A 440 5.17 -25.12 -8.05
C LYS A 440 4.84 -23.66 -7.74
N LEU A 441 5.82 -22.90 -7.27
CA LEU A 441 5.68 -21.47 -7.00
C LEU A 441 5.40 -20.66 -8.27
N ALA A 442 6.02 -21.02 -9.41
CA ALA A 442 5.73 -20.38 -10.69
C ALA A 442 4.31 -20.71 -11.19
N ASP A 443 3.84 -21.95 -11.01
CA ASP A 443 2.46 -22.33 -11.31
C ASP A 443 1.46 -21.60 -10.41
N GLU A 444 1.74 -21.51 -9.10
CA GLU A 444 0.97 -20.72 -8.14
C GLU A 444 0.96 -19.26 -8.59
N ALA A 445 2.11 -18.61 -8.77
CA ALA A 445 2.22 -17.20 -9.18
C ALA A 445 1.56 -16.90 -10.54
N SER A 446 1.54 -17.84 -11.48
CA SER A 446 0.87 -17.69 -12.78
C SER A 446 -0.65 -17.52 -12.65
N GLN A 447 -1.25 -17.98 -11.55
CA GLN A 447 -2.69 -17.83 -11.27
C GLN A 447 -3.05 -16.41 -10.82
N TRP A 448 -2.09 -15.59 -10.39
CA TRP A 448 -2.36 -14.30 -9.73
C TRP A 448 -2.40 -13.08 -10.66
N GLY A 449 -1.95 -13.19 -11.92
CA GLY A 449 -2.15 -12.18 -12.96
C GLY A 449 -1.43 -10.83 -12.76
N ALA A 450 -0.66 -10.42 -13.77
CA ALA A 450 0.00 -9.11 -13.94
C ALA A 450 0.98 -8.65 -12.84
N CYS A 451 2.23 -9.17 -12.88
CA CYS A 451 3.42 -8.62 -12.21
C CYS A 451 4.66 -8.76 -13.14
N PRO A 452 5.73 -7.96 -13.02
CA PRO A 452 7.01 -8.21 -13.71
C PRO A 452 7.54 -9.62 -13.35
N LEU A 453 7.27 -10.03 -12.11
CA LEU A 453 7.47 -11.38 -11.58
C LEU A 453 6.53 -12.43 -12.18
N ALA A 454 5.37 -12.05 -12.74
CA ALA A 454 4.54 -12.96 -13.51
C ALA A 454 5.19 -13.30 -14.85
N SER A 455 5.97 -12.39 -15.45
CA SER A 455 6.77 -12.67 -16.65
C SER A 455 7.97 -13.57 -16.32
N VAL A 456 8.59 -13.40 -15.14
CA VAL A 456 9.61 -14.32 -14.60
C VAL A 456 9.02 -15.69 -14.28
N ALA A 457 7.90 -15.74 -13.58
CA ALA A 457 7.15 -16.96 -13.28
C ALA A 457 6.70 -17.65 -14.57
N ALA A 458 6.21 -16.89 -15.56
CA ALA A 458 5.85 -17.43 -16.87
C ALA A 458 7.08 -18.00 -17.61
N TYR A 459 8.23 -17.34 -17.55
CA TYR A 459 9.47 -17.83 -18.15
C TYR A 459 9.98 -19.10 -17.44
N VAL A 460 10.00 -19.10 -16.10
CA VAL A 460 10.32 -20.25 -15.26
C VAL A 460 9.37 -21.41 -15.58
N ARG A 461 8.06 -21.14 -15.68
CA ARG A 461 7.04 -22.13 -16.03
C ARG A 461 7.22 -22.67 -17.45
N ALA A 462 7.44 -21.82 -18.44
CA ALA A 462 7.66 -22.24 -19.83
C ALA A 462 8.89 -23.13 -19.96
N LEU A 463 10.01 -22.75 -19.32
CA LEU A 463 11.23 -23.58 -19.30
C LEU A 463 11.07 -24.88 -18.51
N ALA A 464 10.26 -24.87 -17.45
CA ALA A 464 10.04 -26.05 -16.61
C ALA A 464 9.06 -27.07 -17.21
N THR A 465 8.08 -26.61 -18.00
CA THR A 465 6.97 -27.42 -18.51
C THR A 465 7.02 -27.63 -20.02
N GLY A 466 7.86 -26.88 -20.74
CA GLY A 466 7.92 -26.88 -22.20
C GLY A 466 6.69 -26.24 -22.88
N VAL A 467 5.79 -25.62 -22.10
CA VAL A 467 4.57 -24.97 -22.61
C VAL A 467 4.92 -23.58 -23.14
N GLU A 468 4.28 -23.21 -24.25
CA GLU A 468 4.45 -21.91 -24.88
C GLU A 468 4.04 -20.77 -23.94
N LEU A 469 4.84 -19.69 -23.93
CA LEU A 469 4.71 -18.59 -22.98
C LEU A 469 3.44 -17.76 -23.28
N GLN A 470 2.37 -18.01 -22.54
CA GLN A 470 1.19 -17.15 -22.52
C GLN A 470 1.26 -16.25 -21.28
N LEU A 471 1.60 -14.96 -21.46
CA LEU A 471 1.56 -13.98 -20.37
C LEU A 471 0.10 -13.83 -19.91
N PRO A 472 -0.20 -14.03 -18.60
CA PRO A 472 -1.56 -14.09 -18.10
C PRO A 472 -2.28 -12.74 -18.15
N ALA A 473 -3.56 -12.82 -18.52
CA ALA A 473 -4.55 -11.75 -18.48
C ALA A 473 -5.10 -11.64 -17.04
N GLY A 474 -4.81 -10.57 -16.27
CA GLY A 474 -5.29 -10.49 -14.87
C GLY A 474 -5.13 -9.12 -14.19
N ARG A 475 -6.01 -8.85 -13.21
CA ARG A 475 -6.62 -7.53 -12.91
C ARG A 475 -5.89 -6.65 -11.88
N TYR A 476 -5.47 -5.46 -12.31
CA TYR A 476 -5.93 -4.17 -11.78
C TYR A 476 -6.23 -3.32 -13.02
N ALA A 477 -7.48 -3.47 -13.48
CA ALA A 477 -7.95 -3.30 -14.86
C ALA A 477 -7.23 -4.18 -15.89
N ASP A 478 -8.01 -5.08 -16.51
CA ASP A 478 -7.79 -5.68 -17.84
C ASP A 478 -7.15 -7.05 -18.07
N ARG A 479 -7.80 -7.73 -19.02
CA ARG A 479 -7.34 -8.90 -19.74
C ARG A 479 -6.28 -8.45 -20.75
N VAL A 480 -5.05 -8.95 -20.64
CA VAL A 480 -4.07 -8.93 -21.74
C VAL A 480 -4.29 -10.18 -22.59
N ALA A 481 -4.76 -10.03 -23.81
CA ALA A 481 -4.85 -11.16 -24.74
C ALA A 481 -3.57 -11.22 -25.59
N LEU A 482 -2.67 -12.15 -25.26
CA LEU A 482 -1.72 -12.66 -26.24
C LEU A 482 -2.42 -13.74 -27.07
N ARG A 483 -2.94 -13.36 -28.24
CA ARG A 483 -3.22 -14.32 -29.29
C ARG A 483 -2.31 -14.03 -30.47
N SER A 484 -1.60 -15.07 -30.91
CA SER A 484 -1.10 -15.13 -32.27
C SER A 484 -2.32 -14.98 -33.21
N CYS A 485 -2.28 -13.96 -34.06
CA CYS A 485 -3.13 -13.78 -35.25
C CYS A 485 -4.61 -13.41 -35.00
N GLU A 486 -4.93 -12.11 -35.09
CA GLU A 486 -5.96 -11.50 -35.97
C GLU A 486 -6.23 -10.03 -35.56
N PRO A 487 -6.58 -9.11 -36.50
CA PRO A 487 -6.91 -7.73 -36.18
C PRO A 487 -8.16 -7.66 -35.28
N VAL A 488 -8.16 -6.72 -34.33
CA VAL A 488 -9.28 -6.50 -33.39
C VAL A 488 -10.57 -6.27 -34.19
N PRO A 489 -11.62 -7.10 -34.00
CA PRO A 489 -12.88 -6.91 -34.70
C PRO A 489 -13.52 -5.55 -34.32
N PRO A 490 -14.11 -4.80 -35.26
CA PRO A 490 -14.68 -3.47 -35.00
C PRO A 490 -15.74 -3.44 -33.88
N HIS A 491 -16.40 -4.57 -33.63
CA HIS A 491 -17.46 -4.72 -32.62
C HIS A 491 -16.94 -4.97 -31.20
N TRP A 492 -15.62 -5.12 -31.01
CA TRP A 492 -14.97 -5.13 -29.69
C TRP A 492 -14.60 -3.73 -29.18
N GLN A 493 -15.02 -2.66 -29.89
CA GLN A 493 -15.16 -1.32 -29.35
C GLN A 493 -16.31 -1.29 -28.32
N VAL A 494 -16.12 -1.98 -27.19
CA VAL A 494 -17.05 -1.89 -26.08
C VAL A 494 -16.76 -0.57 -25.35
N GLU A 495 -17.76 0.29 -25.20
CA GLU A 495 -17.69 1.44 -24.29
C GLU A 495 -17.42 0.92 -22.87
N MET A 496 -16.16 0.96 -22.43
CA MET A 496 -15.80 0.63 -21.06
C MET A 496 -15.88 1.88 -20.18
N PRO A 497 -16.27 1.72 -18.90
CA PRO A 497 -16.34 2.84 -17.97
C PRO A 497 -14.98 3.53 -17.83
N PRO A 498 -14.96 4.82 -17.47
CA PRO A 498 -13.72 5.59 -17.37
C PRO A 498 -12.79 5.08 -16.26
N GLY A 499 -11.51 4.79 -16.61
CA GLY A 499 -10.45 4.42 -15.64
C GLY A 499 -9.79 3.06 -15.83
N TYR A 500 -10.12 2.33 -16.90
CA TYR A 500 -9.58 1.01 -17.25
C TYR A 500 -8.55 1.12 -18.40
N TRP A 501 -7.55 0.23 -18.43
CA TRP A 501 -6.39 0.27 -19.34
C TRP A 501 -6.13 -1.10 -19.97
N GLN A 502 -6.55 -1.33 -21.23
CA GLN A 502 -6.21 -2.57 -21.94
C GLN A 502 -4.86 -2.47 -22.63
N ALA A 503 -4.03 -3.49 -22.46
CA ALA A 503 -2.76 -3.63 -23.18
C ALA A 503 -2.86 -4.75 -24.22
N HIS A 504 -2.58 -4.43 -25.49
CA HIS A 504 -2.51 -5.40 -26.58
C HIS A 504 -1.08 -5.52 -27.11
N THR A 505 -0.63 -6.75 -27.34
CA THR A 505 0.69 -7.03 -27.93
C THR A 505 0.53 -7.53 -29.36
N HIS A 506 1.29 -6.96 -30.30
CA HIS A 506 1.35 -7.44 -31.68
C HIS A 506 2.80 -7.74 -32.08
N GLY A 507 3.28 -8.95 -31.78
CA GLY A 507 4.65 -9.36 -32.15
C GLY A 507 5.74 -8.57 -31.40
N THR A 508 6.59 -7.85 -32.14
CA THR A 508 7.69 -7.00 -31.63
C THR A 508 7.29 -5.53 -31.44
N GLN A 509 6.04 -5.16 -31.74
CA GLN A 509 5.58 -3.78 -31.60
C GLN A 509 5.22 -3.42 -30.15
N PRO A 510 5.31 -2.12 -29.77
CA PRO A 510 4.95 -1.64 -28.44
C PRO A 510 3.55 -2.09 -28.04
N GLN A 511 3.34 -2.31 -26.73
CA GLN A 511 2.01 -2.60 -26.23
C GLN A 511 1.12 -1.37 -26.41
N ARG A 512 -0.08 -1.56 -26.99
CA ARG A 512 -1.06 -0.49 -27.15
C ARG A 512 -1.95 -0.40 -25.92
N LEU A 513 -1.88 0.72 -25.20
CA LEU A 513 -2.78 1.10 -24.11
C LEU A 513 -4.08 1.66 -24.69
N TRP A 514 -5.22 1.20 -24.21
CA TRP A 514 -6.52 1.84 -24.47
C TRP A 514 -6.92 2.74 -23.30
N PHE A 515 -7.26 4.00 -23.57
CA PHE A 515 -7.87 4.90 -22.58
C PHE A 515 -8.85 5.84 -23.25
N GLY A 516 -10.14 5.74 -22.91
CA GLY A 516 -11.18 6.56 -23.53
C GLY A 516 -11.65 5.96 -24.86
N ASP A 517 -11.30 6.56 -26.00
CA ASP A 517 -11.75 6.17 -27.34
C ASP A 517 -10.59 5.75 -28.27
N ARG A 518 -9.34 5.77 -27.80
CA ARG A 518 -8.14 5.57 -28.64
C ARG A 518 -7.10 4.67 -27.99
N PHE A 519 -6.30 4.05 -28.87
CA PHE A 519 -5.12 3.27 -28.52
C PHE A 519 -3.84 4.11 -28.66
N TRP A 520 -2.87 3.88 -27.78
CA TRP A 520 -1.58 4.58 -27.77
C TRP A 520 -0.45 3.58 -27.56
N ASP A 521 0.65 3.73 -28.28
CA ASP A 521 1.86 2.95 -28.03
C ASP A 521 2.45 3.37 -26.68
N SER A 522 2.72 2.39 -25.80
CA SER A 522 3.16 2.68 -24.45
C SER A 522 4.59 2.25 -24.16
N HIS A 523 5.33 3.15 -23.50
CA HIS A 523 6.72 2.93 -23.09
C HIS A 523 6.85 2.72 -21.58
N ALA A 524 5.84 2.11 -20.95
CA ALA A 524 5.93 1.77 -19.54
C ALA A 524 7.11 0.88 -19.22
N PRO A 525 7.87 1.15 -18.13
CA PRO A 525 8.91 0.24 -17.67
C PRO A 525 8.42 -1.21 -17.64
N ARG A 526 7.17 -1.44 -17.22
CA ARG A 526 6.54 -2.76 -17.24
C ARG A 526 6.35 -3.33 -18.65
N PHE A 527 5.91 -2.52 -19.60
CA PHE A 527 5.71 -2.97 -20.99
C PHE A 527 7.03 -3.20 -21.69
N LEU A 528 8.03 -2.35 -21.46
CA LEU A 528 9.39 -2.54 -21.97
C LEU A 528 10.01 -3.82 -21.40
N TRP A 529 9.75 -4.13 -20.13
CA TRP A 529 10.10 -5.43 -19.55
C TRP A 529 9.41 -6.60 -20.27
N ASP A 530 8.10 -6.54 -20.46
CA ASP A 530 7.35 -7.61 -21.11
C ASP A 530 7.79 -7.82 -22.57
N VAL A 531 8.08 -6.74 -23.31
CA VAL A 531 8.63 -6.80 -24.67
C VAL A 531 10.01 -7.45 -24.66
N ALA A 532 10.90 -7.07 -23.74
CA ALA A 532 12.23 -7.65 -23.62
C ALA A 532 12.18 -9.16 -23.31
N VAL A 533 11.30 -9.56 -22.37
CA VAL A 533 11.11 -10.98 -22.03
C VAL A 533 10.53 -11.75 -23.22
N ALA A 534 9.51 -11.20 -23.89
CA ALA A 534 8.89 -11.85 -25.05
C ALA A 534 9.89 -12.01 -26.21
N ASP A 535 10.76 -11.02 -26.45
CA ASP A 535 11.83 -11.12 -27.44
C ASP A 535 12.85 -12.21 -27.07
N ALA A 536 13.28 -12.24 -25.80
CA ALA A 536 14.17 -13.28 -25.29
C ALA A 536 13.59 -14.70 -25.42
N CYS A 537 12.27 -14.85 -25.29
CA CYS A 537 11.55 -16.12 -25.49
C CYS A 537 11.60 -16.59 -26.95
N ARG A 538 11.61 -15.67 -27.91
CA ARG A 538 11.66 -15.97 -29.35
C ARG A 538 13.09 -16.18 -29.88
N GLY A 539 14.08 -16.30 -28.98
CA GLY A 539 15.48 -16.48 -29.34
C GLY A 539 16.29 -15.19 -29.42
N GLY A 540 15.67 -14.02 -29.13
CA GLY A 540 16.38 -12.76 -28.97
C GLY A 540 17.34 -12.76 -27.78
N GLN A 541 18.24 -11.79 -27.72
CA GLN A 541 19.09 -11.58 -26.55
C GLN A 541 18.39 -10.59 -25.61
N LEU A 542 18.08 -11.02 -24.38
CA LEU A 542 17.74 -10.07 -23.32
C LEU A 542 18.94 -9.16 -23.09
N ALA A 543 18.72 -7.87 -22.85
CA ALA A 543 19.79 -6.95 -22.46
C ALA A 543 20.48 -7.48 -21.18
N ASN A 544 21.64 -8.11 -21.37
CA ASN A 544 22.49 -8.67 -20.31
C ASN A 544 23.61 -7.70 -19.92
N SER A 545 23.62 -6.52 -20.54
CA SER A 545 24.45 -5.38 -20.19
C SER A 545 23.57 -4.12 -20.01
N PRO A 546 23.99 -3.18 -19.16
CA PRO A 546 23.38 -1.85 -19.11
C PRO A 546 23.34 -1.18 -20.48
N LEU A 547 22.36 -0.31 -20.70
CA LEU A 547 22.26 0.47 -21.93
C LEU A 547 23.43 1.47 -22.01
N PRO A 548 23.94 1.75 -23.23
CA PRO A 548 24.93 2.81 -23.42
C PRO A 548 24.35 4.17 -23.00
N PRO A 549 25.19 5.20 -22.80
CA PRO A 549 24.70 6.56 -22.54
C PRO A 549 23.72 7.03 -23.63
N LEU A 550 22.59 7.58 -23.19
CA LEU A 550 21.46 8.06 -23.99
C LEU A 550 21.35 9.58 -23.77
N PRO A 551 22.15 10.38 -24.48
CA PRO A 551 22.09 11.83 -24.34
C PRO A 551 20.73 12.33 -24.81
N ALA A 552 20.13 13.21 -24.01
CA ALA A 552 18.86 13.84 -24.31
C ALA A 552 18.86 15.25 -23.75
N ARG A 553 18.13 16.15 -24.41
CA ARG A 553 17.84 17.48 -23.89
C ARG A 553 16.53 17.44 -23.11
N TRP A 554 16.59 17.85 -21.85
CA TRP A 554 15.49 17.72 -20.90
C TRP A 554 14.72 19.03 -20.70
N GLU A 555 13.39 18.93 -20.75
CA GLU A 555 12.48 20.03 -20.44
C GLU A 555 11.45 19.57 -19.39
N LEU A 556 11.33 20.32 -18.28
CA LEU A 556 10.28 20.10 -17.30
C LEU A 556 8.97 20.65 -17.85
N ARG A 557 8.01 19.79 -18.09
CA ARG A 557 6.66 20.14 -18.53
C ARG A 557 5.64 19.80 -17.45
N TYR A 558 4.44 20.36 -17.61
CA TYR A 558 3.31 20.09 -16.74
C TYR A 558 2.18 19.53 -17.59
N TRP A 559 1.58 18.45 -17.11
CA TRP A 559 0.41 17.84 -17.68
C TRP A 559 -0.82 18.23 -16.86
N GLU A 560 -1.85 18.72 -17.54
CA GLU A 560 -3.13 19.00 -16.92
C GLU A 560 -4.08 17.82 -17.19
N PRO A 561 -4.44 17.03 -16.17
CA PRO A 561 -5.35 15.92 -16.37
C PRO A 561 -6.74 16.45 -16.74
N THR A 562 -7.39 15.80 -17.69
CA THR A 562 -8.84 15.98 -17.87
C THR A 562 -9.59 15.58 -16.60
N GLU A 563 -10.83 16.05 -16.42
CA GLU A 563 -11.66 15.69 -15.25
C GLU A 563 -11.73 14.16 -15.01
N ARG A 564 -11.83 13.39 -16.11
CA ARG A 564 -11.82 11.93 -16.10
C ARG A 564 -10.50 11.34 -15.60
N GLN A 565 -9.37 11.90 -16.06
CA GLN A 565 -8.02 11.44 -15.67
C GLN A 565 -7.65 11.87 -14.26
N ALA A 566 -8.18 13.00 -13.80
CA ALA A 566 -7.90 13.57 -12.48
C ALA A 566 -8.20 12.56 -11.36
N ARG A 567 -9.27 11.76 -11.49
CA ARG A 567 -9.62 10.70 -10.51
C ARG A 567 -8.48 9.70 -10.28
N ALA A 568 -7.79 9.29 -11.34
CA ALA A 568 -6.69 8.32 -11.26
C ALA A 568 -5.43 8.91 -10.58
N VAL A 569 -5.31 10.23 -10.54
CA VAL A 569 -4.19 10.97 -9.92
C VAL A 569 -4.64 11.82 -8.73
N LEU A 570 -5.72 11.38 -8.04
CA LEU A 570 -6.21 11.99 -6.80
C LEU A 570 -6.63 13.46 -6.94
N PHE A 571 -7.20 13.81 -8.09
CA PHE A 571 -7.63 15.15 -8.47
C PHE A 571 -6.52 16.20 -8.40
N LEU A 572 -5.26 15.77 -8.51
CA LEU A 572 -4.11 16.67 -8.50
C LEU A 572 -4.03 17.43 -9.82
N PRO A 573 -4.07 18.76 -9.80
CA PRO A 573 -3.84 19.57 -10.98
C PRO A 573 -2.34 19.70 -11.27
N ARG A 574 -1.98 20.10 -12.50
CA ARG A 574 -0.62 20.50 -12.89
C ARG A 574 0.49 19.49 -12.54
N LEU A 575 0.46 18.31 -13.16
CA LEU A 575 1.38 17.22 -12.83
C LEU A 575 2.73 17.35 -13.54
N PRO A 576 3.85 17.40 -12.81
CA PRO A 576 5.19 17.61 -13.40
C PRO A 576 5.72 16.34 -14.07
N TRP A 577 6.29 16.47 -15.26
CA TRP A 577 6.95 15.38 -15.98
C TRP A 577 8.10 15.90 -16.85
N TRP A 578 9.05 15.03 -17.20
CA TRP A 578 10.24 15.39 -17.97
C TRP A 578 10.14 14.91 -19.41
N HIS A 579 10.19 15.86 -20.35
CA HIS A 579 10.20 15.61 -21.78
C HIS A 579 11.64 15.53 -22.30
N ALA A 580 11.98 14.43 -22.97
CA ALA A 580 13.22 14.25 -23.70
C ALA A 580 13.08 14.77 -25.13
N SER A 581 14.07 15.52 -25.59
CA SER A 581 14.22 15.96 -26.97
C SER A 581 15.62 15.64 -27.48
N GLU A 582 15.79 15.61 -28.81
CA GLU A 582 17.09 15.33 -29.46
C GLU A 582 17.70 13.96 -29.07
N VAL A 583 16.83 12.97 -28.82
CA VAL A 583 17.25 11.60 -28.48
C VAL A 583 17.92 10.94 -29.68
N THR A 584 19.15 10.49 -29.51
CA THR A 584 19.93 9.76 -30.52
C THR A 584 20.11 8.30 -30.11
N ALA A 585 19.07 7.50 -30.33
CA ALA A 585 19.08 6.07 -30.05
C ALA A 585 18.13 5.33 -31.01
N GLU A 586 18.37 4.04 -31.21
CA GLU A 586 17.52 3.17 -32.03
C GLU A 586 17.01 1.96 -31.22
N GLY A 587 15.91 1.35 -31.70
CA GLY A 587 15.35 0.13 -31.13
C GLY A 587 14.95 0.26 -29.65
N PHE A 588 15.30 -0.75 -28.85
CA PHE A 588 14.93 -0.86 -27.44
C PHE A 588 15.45 0.31 -26.59
N ALA A 589 16.64 0.83 -26.90
CA ALA A 589 17.21 1.98 -26.19
C ALA A 589 16.44 3.28 -26.48
N ALA A 590 15.96 3.46 -27.71
CA ALA A 590 15.12 4.59 -28.09
C ALA A 590 13.80 4.63 -27.32
N GLN A 591 13.18 3.46 -27.10
CA GLN A 591 11.92 3.35 -26.36
C GLN A 591 12.06 3.80 -24.90
N TRP A 592 13.20 3.53 -24.25
CA TRP A 592 13.49 4.02 -22.91
C TRP A 592 13.73 5.52 -22.86
N ALA A 593 14.41 6.08 -23.86
CA ALA A 593 14.71 7.51 -23.92
C ALA A 593 13.49 8.35 -24.34
N ASP A 594 12.52 7.78 -25.05
CA ASP A 594 11.29 8.46 -25.43
C ASP A 594 10.33 8.60 -24.24
N THR A 595 10.25 9.82 -23.71
CA THR A 595 9.29 10.18 -22.66
C THR A 595 8.06 10.90 -23.18
N GLY A 596 7.89 11.06 -24.50
CA GLY A 596 6.72 11.71 -25.12
C GLY A 596 5.37 11.16 -24.64
N PRO A 597 5.17 9.83 -24.55
CA PRO A 597 3.94 9.22 -24.04
C PRO A 597 3.67 9.45 -22.55
N LEU A 598 4.65 9.92 -21.76
CA LEU A 598 4.56 9.97 -20.30
C LEU A 598 3.43 10.89 -19.80
N ALA A 599 3.11 11.96 -20.55
CA ALA A 599 2.00 12.84 -20.22
C ALA A 599 0.65 12.10 -20.23
N THR A 600 0.39 11.30 -21.27
CA THR A 600 -0.85 10.53 -21.41
C THR A 600 -0.87 9.31 -20.49
N GLU A 601 0.31 8.74 -20.20
CA GLU A 601 0.47 7.59 -19.32
C GLU A 601 0.57 7.96 -17.84
N TYR A 602 0.59 9.25 -17.50
CA TYR A 602 0.93 9.70 -16.15
C TYR A 602 0.05 9.06 -15.09
N ALA A 603 -1.27 9.03 -15.33
CA ALA A 603 -2.24 8.40 -14.45
C ALA A 603 -2.03 6.88 -14.33
N PHE A 604 -1.67 6.22 -15.42
CA PHE A 604 -1.32 4.81 -15.43
C PHE A 604 -0.06 4.56 -14.59
N ARG A 605 1.05 5.25 -14.86
CA ARG A 605 2.32 5.18 -14.11
C ARG A 605 2.15 5.47 -12.62
N PHE A 606 1.32 6.45 -12.29
CA PHE A 606 1.00 6.83 -10.92
C PHE A 606 0.36 5.66 -10.15
N ASN A 607 -0.53 4.90 -10.78
CA ASN A 607 -1.22 3.77 -10.17
C ASN A 607 -0.42 2.47 -10.25
N GLU A 608 0.32 2.27 -11.32
CA GLU A 608 1.18 1.11 -11.54
C GLU A 608 2.12 0.90 -10.35
N ALA A 609 2.84 1.95 -9.93
CA ALA A 609 3.73 1.88 -8.77
C ALA A 609 3.03 1.59 -7.43
N ARG A 610 1.72 1.78 -7.34
CA ARG A 610 0.95 1.59 -6.10
C ARG A 610 0.32 0.20 -6.00
N TRP A 611 -0.13 -0.34 -7.13
CA TRP A 611 -0.94 -1.55 -7.17
C TRP A 611 -0.22 -2.74 -7.79
N LEU A 612 0.83 -2.51 -8.60
CA LEU A 612 1.56 -3.61 -9.23
C LEU A 612 2.47 -4.30 -8.20
N ALA A 613 2.17 -5.57 -7.92
CA ALA A 613 3.05 -6.42 -7.14
C ALA A 613 4.37 -6.68 -7.91
N GLY A 614 5.48 -6.77 -7.18
CA GLY A 614 6.83 -6.87 -7.76
C GLY A 614 7.32 -5.63 -8.54
N TYR A 615 6.68 -4.47 -8.41
CA TYR A 615 7.14 -3.21 -9.05
C TYR A 615 8.51 -2.75 -8.54
N ASP A 616 8.87 -3.10 -7.32
CA ASP A 616 10.20 -2.99 -6.72
C ASP A 616 11.27 -3.74 -7.49
N ALA A 617 11.02 -4.99 -7.90
CA ALA A 617 11.94 -5.73 -8.76
C ALA A 617 12.08 -5.07 -10.16
N LEU A 618 10.98 -4.54 -10.72
CA LEU A 618 11.04 -3.81 -11.98
C LEU A 618 11.85 -2.51 -11.87
N ALA A 619 11.66 -1.77 -10.79
CA ALA A 619 12.42 -0.58 -10.48
C ALA A 619 13.92 -0.88 -10.31
N ALA A 620 14.26 -1.96 -9.60
CA ALA A 620 15.64 -2.41 -9.42
C ALA A 620 16.29 -2.84 -10.76
N TRP A 621 15.57 -3.57 -11.61
CA TRP A 621 16.02 -3.91 -12.96
C TRP A 621 16.25 -2.67 -13.82
N ALA A 622 15.29 -1.75 -13.85
CA ALA A 622 15.42 -0.51 -14.60
C ALA A 622 16.60 0.33 -14.10
N GLY A 623 16.83 0.36 -12.78
CA GLY A 623 17.98 1.03 -12.17
C GLY A 623 19.33 0.44 -12.60
N TRP A 624 19.42 -0.88 -12.75
CA TRP A 624 20.61 -1.54 -13.31
C TRP A 624 20.77 -1.27 -14.81
N LEU A 625 19.68 -1.43 -15.58
CA LEU A 625 19.66 -1.27 -17.03
C LEU A 625 20.07 0.16 -17.43
N LEU A 626 19.61 1.15 -16.68
CA LEU A 626 19.87 2.58 -16.88
C LEU A 626 20.94 3.13 -15.94
N SER A 627 21.85 2.28 -15.44
CA SER A 627 22.95 2.72 -14.56
C SER A 627 23.88 3.77 -15.19
N ALA A 628 23.99 3.80 -16.52
CA ALA A 628 24.68 4.84 -17.28
C ALA A 628 23.78 6.03 -17.66
N ASN A 629 22.50 6.03 -17.26
CA ASN A 629 21.46 6.94 -17.72
C ASN A 629 20.54 7.39 -16.58
N PRO A 630 21.07 8.02 -15.51
CA PRO A 630 20.29 8.39 -14.32
C PRO A 630 19.13 9.33 -14.65
N ASP A 631 19.27 10.20 -15.64
CA ASP A 631 18.21 11.14 -16.04
C ASP A 631 17.05 10.47 -16.78
N VAL A 632 17.34 9.48 -17.64
CA VAL A 632 16.30 8.67 -18.30
C VAL A 632 15.53 7.87 -17.25
N LEU A 633 16.25 7.26 -16.30
CA LEU A 633 15.65 6.53 -15.18
C LEU A 633 14.74 7.45 -14.36
N ALA A 634 15.24 8.62 -13.96
CA ALA A 634 14.48 9.58 -13.18
C ALA A 634 13.25 10.10 -13.93
N ALA A 635 13.36 10.35 -15.24
CA ALA A 635 12.25 10.83 -16.05
C ALA A 635 11.13 9.78 -16.18
N GLN A 636 11.48 8.53 -16.49
CA GLN A 636 10.49 7.45 -16.67
C GLN A 636 9.71 7.13 -15.39
N PHE A 637 10.37 7.24 -14.23
CA PHE A 637 9.77 6.95 -12.93
C PHE A 637 9.33 8.20 -12.16
N PHE A 638 9.43 9.39 -12.76
CA PHE A 638 9.03 10.64 -12.12
C PHE A 638 7.57 10.61 -11.59
N PRO A 639 6.58 10.04 -12.32
CA PRO A 639 5.21 9.93 -11.80
C PRO A 639 5.11 9.08 -10.52
N ALA A 640 5.91 8.03 -10.39
CA ALA A 640 5.94 7.17 -9.20
C ALA A 640 6.54 7.89 -7.99
N ILE A 641 7.65 8.62 -8.18
CA ILE A 641 8.26 9.45 -7.13
C ILE A 641 7.30 10.56 -6.71
N PHE A 642 6.61 11.19 -7.67
CA PHE A 642 5.59 12.19 -7.37
C PHE A 642 4.42 11.59 -6.59
N ALA A 643 3.92 10.41 -6.98
CA ALA A 643 2.90 9.68 -6.24
C ALA A 643 3.29 9.44 -4.77
N ALA A 644 4.56 9.07 -4.52
CA ALA A 644 5.07 8.82 -3.18
C ALA A 644 5.12 10.08 -2.27
N THR A 645 5.05 11.29 -2.84
CA THR A 645 4.87 12.52 -2.04
C THR A 645 3.41 12.73 -1.57
N ARG A 646 2.47 12.07 -2.26
CA ARG A 646 1.01 12.27 -2.13
C ARG A 646 0.30 11.11 -1.43
N VAL A 647 0.76 9.87 -1.61
CA VAL A 647 0.19 8.67 -0.98
C VAL A 647 1.25 7.81 -0.30
N VAL A 648 0.80 6.83 0.48
CA VAL A 648 1.63 5.79 1.08
C VAL A 648 1.47 4.50 0.28
N ASN A 649 2.36 3.53 0.47
CA ASN A 649 2.40 2.23 -0.21
C ASN A 649 2.74 2.35 -1.70
N VAL A 650 3.67 3.25 -2.04
CA VAL A 650 4.22 3.32 -3.41
C VAL A 650 5.48 2.45 -3.45
N ARG A 651 5.46 1.41 -4.27
CA ARG A 651 6.52 0.40 -4.38
C ARG A 651 7.65 0.87 -5.30
N GLY A 652 8.85 0.29 -5.15
CA GLY A 652 10.03 0.53 -5.99
C GLY A 652 10.70 1.90 -5.87
N VAL A 653 10.09 2.88 -5.20
CA VAL A 653 10.65 4.23 -5.06
C VAL A 653 11.98 4.24 -4.30
N ALA A 654 12.12 3.41 -3.26
CA ALA A 654 13.38 3.30 -2.53
C ALA A 654 14.51 2.72 -3.41
N ASP A 655 14.20 1.70 -4.23
CA ASP A 655 15.15 1.08 -5.15
C ASP A 655 15.62 2.05 -6.24
N LEU A 656 14.69 2.86 -6.78
CA LEU A 656 14.99 3.92 -7.75
C LEU A 656 15.89 5.00 -7.15
N ILE A 657 15.57 5.47 -5.94
CA ILE A 657 16.38 6.46 -5.22
C ILE A 657 17.78 5.91 -4.93
N SER A 658 17.87 4.64 -4.52
CA SER A 658 19.16 3.96 -4.30
C SER A 658 19.96 3.86 -5.61
N ALA A 659 19.31 3.53 -6.73
CA ALA A 659 19.97 3.49 -8.04
C ALA A 659 20.49 4.87 -8.46
N LEU A 660 19.70 5.94 -8.25
CA LEU A 660 20.11 7.32 -8.50
C LEU A 660 21.24 7.78 -7.57
N GLY A 661 21.27 7.31 -6.33
CA GLY A 661 22.32 7.63 -5.36
C GLY A 661 23.66 6.93 -5.62
N ASN A 662 23.60 5.75 -6.26
CA ASN A 662 24.76 4.92 -6.60
C ASN A 662 25.18 5.05 -8.08
N THR A 663 24.60 6.01 -8.81
CA THR A 663 25.00 6.32 -10.19
C THR A 663 26.49 6.68 -10.25
N THR A 664 27.15 6.25 -11.33
CA THR A 664 28.51 6.69 -11.65
C THR A 664 28.51 7.88 -12.59
N GLN A 665 27.36 8.25 -13.15
CA GLN A 665 27.20 9.39 -14.04
C GLN A 665 26.72 10.62 -13.27
N VAL A 666 27.16 11.80 -13.71
CA VAL A 666 26.74 13.09 -13.13
C VAL A 666 25.23 13.25 -13.29
N PRO A 667 24.45 13.35 -12.20
CA PRO A 667 23.01 13.54 -12.28
C PRO A 667 22.65 14.88 -12.94
N GLY A 668 21.87 14.84 -14.01
CA GLY A 668 21.30 16.02 -14.66
C GLY A 668 20.01 16.51 -14.01
N ALA A 669 19.27 17.33 -14.76
CA ALA A 669 18.08 18.01 -14.26
C ALA A 669 16.94 17.05 -13.84
N PRO A 670 16.56 16.02 -14.62
CA PRO A 670 15.58 15.04 -14.17
C PRO A 670 15.97 14.31 -12.88
N ALA A 671 17.22 13.81 -12.78
CA ALA A 671 17.70 13.07 -11.62
C ALA A 671 17.74 13.93 -10.36
N LEU A 672 18.29 15.16 -10.43
CA LEU A 672 18.33 16.09 -9.30
C LEU A 672 16.92 16.54 -8.90
N SER A 673 16.02 16.76 -9.86
CA SER A 673 14.61 17.10 -9.59
C SER A 673 13.87 15.95 -8.91
N ALA A 674 14.11 14.72 -9.33
CA ALA A 674 13.55 13.51 -8.72
C ALA A 674 14.04 13.34 -7.28
N LEU A 675 15.35 13.49 -7.03
CA LEU A 675 15.93 13.43 -5.69
C LEU A 675 15.42 14.57 -4.79
N ALA A 676 15.31 15.79 -5.31
CA ALA A 676 14.72 16.92 -4.59
C ALA A 676 13.28 16.63 -4.17
N LEU A 677 12.46 16.10 -5.09
CA LEU A 677 11.08 15.71 -4.81
C LEU A 677 10.99 14.54 -3.82
N ALA A 678 11.90 13.57 -3.92
CA ALA A 678 11.98 12.40 -3.06
C ALA A 678 12.21 12.75 -1.58
N THR A 679 12.85 13.90 -1.30
CA THR A 679 12.98 14.42 0.08
C THR A 679 11.62 14.67 0.76
N GLY A 680 10.56 14.82 -0.04
CA GLY A 680 9.18 15.08 0.39
C GLY A 680 8.27 13.85 0.45
N THR A 681 8.77 12.65 0.17
CA THR A 681 7.99 11.40 0.20
C THR A 681 7.27 11.20 1.54
N LYS A 682 6.08 10.58 1.53
CA LYS A 682 5.28 10.36 2.75
C LYS A 682 5.92 9.31 3.65
N GLU A 683 6.54 8.28 3.09
CA GLU A 683 7.07 7.16 3.85
C GLU A 683 8.47 7.45 4.41
N PRO A 684 8.71 7.21 5.71
CA PRO A 684 10.01 7.49 6.32
C PRO A 684 11.19 6.74 5.69
N HIS A 685 10.99 5.47 5.29
CA HIS A 685 12.07 4.66 4.71
C HIS A 685 12.53 5.21 3.35
N GLN A 686 11.62 5.76 2.52
CA GLN A 686 11.97 6.41 1.25
C GLN A 686 12.76 7.71 1.47
N ARG A 687 12.43 8.48 2.51
CA ARG A 687 13.20 9.66 2.90
C ARG A 687 14.59 9.29 3.41
N ALA A 688 14.71 8.21 4.19
CA ALA A 688 16.02 7.69 4.61
C ALA A 688 16.87 7.28 3.39
N ALA A 689 16.29 6.53 2.45
CA ALA A 689 16.96 6.18 1.19
C ALA A 689 17.37 7.44 0.39
N THR A 690 16.55 8.50 0.41
CA THR A 690 16.90 9.78 -0.24
C THR A 690 18.09 10.45 0.44
N ALA A 691 18.14 10.44 1.77
CA ALA A 691 19.26 10.99 2.52
C ALA A 691 20.56 10.23 2.23
N GLU A 692 20.50 8.90 2.18
CA GLU A 692 21.61 8.04 1.78
C GLU A 692 22.04 8.32 0.32
N ALA A 693 21.09 8.46 -0.60
CA ALA A 693 21.39 8.76 -2.00
C ALA A 693 22.11 10.11 -2.16
N LEU A 694 21.65 11.16 -1.47
CA LEU A 694 22.31 12.46 -1.50
C LEU A 694 23.71 12.40 -0.87
N ALA A 695 23.86 11.68 0.25
CA ALA A 695 25.16 11.49 0.89
C ALA A 695 26.14 10.67 0.02
N ASN A 696 25.66 9.65 -0.68
CA ASN A 696 26.45 8.85 -1.61
C ASN A 696 26.90 9.70 -2.80
N LEU A 697 26.02 10.50 -3.40
CA LEU A 697 26.39 11.43 -4.47
C LEU A 697 27.41 12.48 -3.98
N ALA A 698 27.29 12.97 -2.75
CA ALA A 698 28.27 13.88 -2.17
C ALA A 698 29.63 13.18 -1.99
N THR A 699 29.64 11.93 -1.53
CA THR A 699 30.86 11.13 -1.30
C THR A 699 31.59 10.83 -2.61
N HIS A 700 30.84 10.58 -3.69
CA HIS A 700 31.38 10.39 -5.04
C HIS A 700 31.66 11.70 -5.79
N ASP A 701 31.46 12.85 -5.13
CA ASP A 701 31.67 14.19 -5.69
C ASP A 701 30.82 14.51 -6.95
N LEU A 702 29.66 13.86 -7.04
CA LEU A 702 28.66 13.96 -8.11
C LEU A 702 27.47 14.85 -7.74
N LEU A 703 27.31 15.23 -6.47
CA LEU A 703 26.20 16.07 -6.03
C LEU A 703 26.45 17.54 -6.35
N ASN A 704 25.65 18.13 -7.24
CA ASN A 704 25.65 19.57 -7.52
C ASN A 704 24.67 20.33 -6.59
N PRO A 705 25.15 21.06 -5.57
CA PRO A 705 24.28 21.70 -4.58
C PRO A 705 23.42 22.83 -5.15
N THR A 706 23.96 23.56 -6.13
CA THR A 706 23.27 24.69 -6.78
C THR A 706 22.13 24.21 -7.67
N ALA A 707 22.37 23.19 -8.50
CA ALA A 707 21.33 22.61 -9.34
C ALA A 707 20.25 21.90 -8.49
N LEU A 708 20.65 21.19 -7.42
CA LEU A 708 19.70 20.62 -6.47
C LEU A 708 18.83 21.70 -5.81
N ALA A 709 19.42 22.83 -5.40
CA ALA A 709 18.70 23.95 -4.80
C ALA A 709 17.67 24.54 -5.79
N ALA A 710 18.04 24.72 -7.06
CA ALA A 710 17.13 25.23 -8.09
C ALA A 710 15.87 24.35 -8.24
N HIS A 711 16.04 23.03 -8.38
CA HIS A 711 14.90 22.11 -8.49
C HIS A 711 14.09 22.01 -7.18
N THR A 712 14.76 22.02 -6.04
CA THR A 712 14.10 22.04 -4.73
C THR A 712 13.22 23.28 -4.59
N LEU A 713 13.70 24.45 -5.03
CA LEU A 713 12.93 25.68 -5.02
C LEU A 713 11.69 25.59 -5.91
N THR A 714 11.82 25.07 -7.13
CA THR A 714 10.68 24.86 -8.05
C THR A 714 9.59 24.02 -7.40
N HIS A 715 9.95 22.91 -6.73
CA HIS A 715 8.97 22.05 -6.04
C HIS A 715 8.36 22.70 -4.80
N LEU A 716 9.10 23.54 -4.07
CA LEU A 716 8.57 24.32 -2.95
C LEU A 716 7.57 25.38 -3.42
N GLN A 717 7.88 26.10 -4.49
CA GLN A 717 7.03 27.17 -5.05
C GLN A 717 5.72 26.63 -5.64
N THR A 718 5.79 25.46 -6.28
CA THR A 718 4.61 24.76 -6.84
C THR A 718 3.78 24.02 -5.80
N GLY A 719 4.25 23.94 -4.54
CA GLY A 719 3.56 23.19 -3.48
C GLY A 719 3.64 21.66 -3.64
N HIS A 720 4.56 21.18 -4.48
CA HIS A 720 4.86 19.76 -4.66
C HIS A 720 5.72 19.21 -3.52
N LEU A 721 6.53 20.06 -2.90
CA LEU A 721 7.39 19.73 -1.78
C LEU A 721 7.03 20.53 -0.53
N LEU A 722 7.02 19.86 0.63
CA LEU A 722 6.79 20.51 1.92
C LEU A 722 8.12 20.79 2.63
N ALA A 723 8.38 22.05 2.97
CA ALA A 723 9.61 22.49 3.62
C ALA A 723 9.96 21.70 4.90
N GLY A 724 8.94 21.25 5.66
CA GLY A 724 9.17 20.46 6.87
C GLY A 724 9.70 19.04 6.62
N ARG A 725 9.27 18.38 5.52
CA ARG A 725 9.80 17.06 5.15
C ARG A 725 11.20 17.19 4.57
N LEU A 726 11.40 18.16 3.68
CA LEU A 726 12.71 18.53 3.15
C LEU A 726 13.74 18.76 4.27
N ALA A 727 13.41 19.59 5.27
CA ALA A 727 14.30 19.85 6.39
C ALA A 727 14.67 18.59 7.18
N THR A 728 13.75 17.64 7.32
CA THR A 728 14.04 16.38 8.03
C THR A 728 15.01 15.52 7.21
N THR A 729 14.73 15.33 5.93
CA THR A 729 15.58 14.52 5.04
C THR A 729 16.99 15.12 4.89
N LEU A 730 17.10 16.44 4.77
CA LEU A 730 18.40 17.11 4.71
C LEU A 730 19.16 17.04 6.04
N GLN A 731 18.47 17.08 7.18
CA GLN A 731 19.09 16.84 8.48
C GLN A 731 19.65 15.42 8.59
N ASP A 732 18.90 14.43 8.10
CA ASP A 732 19.36 13.04 8.05
C ASP A 732 20.56 12.91 7.09
N THR A 733 20.51 13.55 5.92
CA THR A 733 21.62 13.61 4.94
C THR A 733 22.90 14.16 5.58
N ALA A 734 22.78 15.31 6.26
CA ALA A 734 23.90 15.94 6.94
C ALA A 734 24.47 15.11 8.10
N SER A 735 23.69 14.19 8.67
CA SER A 735 24.16 13.31 9.75
C SER A 735 24.99 12.12 9.26
N ILE A 736 24.96 11.80 7.96
CA ILE A 736 25.63 10.61 7.40
C ILE A 736 27.13 10.84 7.26
N SER A 737 27.57 12.01 6.78
CA SER A 737 29.00 12.33 6.66
C SER A 737 29.27 13.83 6.72
N PRO A 738 30.47 14.27 7.14
CA PRO A 738 30.85 15.69 7.16
C PRO A 738 30.73 16.35 5.78
N LEU A 739 31.08 15.64 4.70
CA LEU A 739 30.96 16.15 3.34
C LEU A 739 29.48 16.34 2.94
N ALA A 740 28.60 15.38 3.29
CA ALA A 740 27.17 15.51 3.07
C ALA A 740 26.57 16.69 3.86
N ALA A 741 27.06 16.95 5.07
CA ALA A 741 26.68 18.13 5.85
C ALA A 741 27.07 19.44 5.12
N TRP A 742 28.29 19.52 4.58
CA TRP A 742 28.75 20.66 3.78
C TRP A 742 27.90 20.86 2.52
N ARG A 743 27.67 19.81 1.72
CA ARG A 743 26.81 19.91 0.52
C ARG A 743 25.38 20.30 0.86
N THR A 744 24.84 19.82 1.98
CA THR A 744 23.52 20.22 2.48
C THR A 744 23.47 21.70 2.85
N GLN A 745 24.49 22.20 3.56
CA GLN A 745 24.62 23.62 3.90
C GLN A 745 24.71 24.48 2.64
N GLU A 746 25.49 24.07 1.64
CA GLU A 746 25.60 24.76 0.35
C GLU A 746 24.23 24.85 -0.35
N THR A 747 23.48 23.74 -0.46
CA THR A 747 22.12 23.74 -1.03
C THR A 747 21.17 24.66 -0.26
N LEU A 748 21.17 24.62 1.08
CA LEU A 748 20.31 25.48 1.91
C LEU A 748 20.68 26.96 1.78
N THR A 749 21.96 27.28 1.63
CA THR A 749 22.46 28.65 1.42
C THR A 749 21.96 29.19 0.08
N GLN A 750 21.97 28.38 -0.99
CA GLN A 750 21.42 28.75 -2.30
C GLN A 750 19.89 28.95 -2.26
N LEU A 751 19.17 28.19 -1.43
CA LEU A 751 17.72 28.36 -1.25
C LEU A 751 17.35 29.64 -0.48
N LEU A 752 18.22 30.08 0.44
CA LEU A 752 17.93 31.11 1.43
C LEU A 752 17.27 32.38 0.84
N PRO A 753 17.75 33.00 -0.26
CA PRO A 753 17.16 34.23 -0.80
C PRO A 753 15.67 34.10 -1.21
N HIS A 754 15.20 32.88 -1.47
CA HIS A 754 13.88 32.60 -2.03
C HIS A 754 12.89 32.02 -1.02
N LEU A 755 13.26 31.91 0.26
CA LEU A 755 12.45 31.25 1.28
C LEU A 755 11.32 32.11 1.86
N ALA A 756 11.33 33.43 1.62
CA ALA A 756 10.33 34.38 2.10
C ALA A 756 8.85 33.94 1.89
N PRO A 757 8.42 33.55 0.68
CA PRO A 757 7.04 33.13 0.42
C PRO A 757 6.73 31.68 0.83
N ILE A 758 7.73 30.90 1.26
CA ILE A 758 7.57 29.46 1.44
C ILE A 758 7.01 29.15 2.84
N ARG A 759 5.89 28.42 2.87
CA ARG A 759 5.27 28.00 4.13
C ARG A 759 6.21 27.10 4.93
N HIS A 760 6.34 27.39 6.23
CA HIS A 760 7.25 26.69 7.15
C HIS A 760 8.75 26.78 6.79
N ALA A 761 9.16 27.80 6.00
CA ALA A 761 10.56 28.08 5.68
C ALA A 761 11.49 28.16 6.91
N HIS A 762 10.98 28.56 8.07
CA HIS A 762 11.75 28.64 9.32
C HIS A 762 12.47 27.34 9.66
N LYS A 763 11.92 26.16 9.30
CA LYS A 763 12.56 24.86 9.55
C LYS A 763 13.86 24.68 8.77
N LEU A 764 13.88 25.17 7.51
CA LEU A 764 15.07 25.12 6.66
C LEU A 764 16.13 26.11 7.16
N VAL A 765 15.71 27.31 7.57
CA VAL A 765 16.62 28.32 8.15
C VAL A 765 17.21 27.85 9.48
N THR A 766 16.42 27.20 10.33
CA THR A 766 16.92 26.61 11.58
C THR A 766 17.94 25.50 11.33
N LEU A 767 17.71 24.64 10.33
CA LEU A 767 18.69 23.63 9.92
C LEU A 767 19.98 24.29 9.41
N LEU A 768 19.87 25.29 8.54
CA LEU A 768 21.01 26.05 8.03
C LEU A 768 21.81 26.69 9.18
N ALA A 769 21.14 27.32 10.14
CA ALA A 769 21.80 27.89 11.31
C ALA A 769 22.51 26.82 12.17
N CYS A 770 21.93 25.63 12.31
CA CYS A 770 22.55 24.52 13.04
C CYS A 770 23.85 24.08 12.37
N LEU A 771 23.79 23.82 11.05
CA LEU A 771 24.95 23.40 10.26
C LEU A 771 26.05 24.49 10.23
N ALA A 772 25.65 25.75 10.04
CA ALA A 772 26.57 26.88 9.99
C ALA A 772 27.33 27.07 11.31
N HIS A 773 26.68 26.87 12.46
CA HIS A 773 27.36 26.87 13.75
C HIS A 773 28.30 25.68 13.93
N GLN A 774 27.89 24.48 13.53
CA GLN A 774 28.72 23.28 13.62
C GLN A 774 29.97 23.39 12.74
N GLN A 775 29.83 24.01 11.56
CA GLN A 775 30.89 24.19 10.56
C GLN A 775 31.61 25.54 10.70
N GLN A 776 31.24 26.36 11.70
CA GLN A 776 31.79 27.70 11.96
C GLN A 776 31.81 28.61 10.72
N THR A 777 30.80 28.48 9.86
CA THR A 777 30.73 29.21 8.58
C THR A 777 29.75 30.37 8.70
N PRO A 778 30.17 31.63 8.48
CA PRO A 778 29.25 32.75 8.51
C PRO A 778 28.30 32.72 7.31
N ILE A 779 27.00 32.91 7.54
CA ILE A 779 25.97 32.94 6.50
C ILE A 779 25.34 34.34 6.47
N PRO A 780 25.63 35.16 5.43
CA PRO A 780 25.04 36.49 5.33
C PRO A 780 23.54 36.40 5.06
N ILE A 781 22.74 37.25 5.73
CA ILE A 781 21.30 37.35 5.48
C ILE A 781 21.09 38.10 4.15
N PRO A 782 20.43 37.49 3.14
CA PRO A 782 20.19 38.14 1.86
C PRO A 782 19.33 39.42 1.98
N PRO A 783 19.55 40.44 1.12
CA PRO A 783 18.77 41.68 1.13
C PRO A 783 17.26 41.47 1.12
N ALA A 784 16.77 40.48 0.36
CA ALA A 784 15.36 40.12 0.26
C ALA A 784 14.72 39.70 1.61
N LEU A 785 15.52 39.21 2.56
CA LEU A 785 15.07 38.72 3.87
C LEU A 785 15.34 39.70 5.02
N GLN A 786 16.12 40.76 4.80
CA GLN A 786 16.36 41.79 5.81
C GLN A 786 15.09 42.39 6.43
N PRO A 787 14.03 42.77 5.67
CA PRO A 787 12.82 43.31 6.29
C PRO A 787 12.12 42.29 7.21
N GLN A 788 12.24 40.99 6.91
CA GLN A 788 11.60 39.93 7.70
C GLN A 788 12.24 39.75 9.07
N THR A 789 13.53 40.07 9.24
CA THR A 789 14.25 39.97 10.53
C THR A 789 13.65 40.84 11.64
N LYS A 790 12.95 41.93 11.27
CA LYS A 790 12.31 42.87 12.20
C LYS A 790 10.91 42.42 12.66
N THR A 791 10.35 41.39 12.03
CA THR A 791 9.01 40.87 12.37
C THR A 791 9.03 39.94 13.60
N LYS A 792 7.87 39.69 14.22
CA LYS A 792 7.70 38.74 15.32
C LYS A 792 7.28 37.34 14.83
N THR A 793 7.87 36.87 13.73
CA THR A 793 7.53 35.57 13.12
C THR A 793 8.55 34.47 13.49
N GLN A 794 8.17 33.19 13.35
CA GLN A 794 9.09 32.06 13.52
C GLN A 794 10.27 32.13 12.54
N LEU A 795 10.03 32.62 11.31
CA LEU A 795 11.08 32.81 10.31
C LEU A 795 12.06 33.91 10.75
N ALA A 796 11.58 35.02 11.29
CA ALA A 796 12.43 36.06 11.85
C ALA A 796 13.30 35.55 13.02
N SER A 797 12.71 34.71 13.89
CA SER A 797 13.47 34.08 14.97
C SER A 797 14.56 33.14 14.44
N ALA A 798 14.29 32.38 13.38
CA ALA A 798 15.27 31.49 12.76
C ALA A 798 16.39 32.28 12.05
N LEU A 799 16.06 33.36 11.34
CA LEU A 799 17.05 34.22 10.67
C LEU A 799 18.02 34.86 11.65
N LYS A 800 17.56 35.24 12.85
CA LYS A 800 18.42 35.79 13.92
C LYS A 800 19.41 34.78 14.50
N GLN A 801 19.20 33.49 14.26
CA GLN A 801 20.11 32.44 14.70
C GLN A 801 21.23 32.16 13.68
N LEU A 802 21.24 32.80 12.51
CA LEU A 802 22.33 32.60 11.55
C LEU A 802 23.62 33.26 12.08
N PRO A 803 24.78 32.60 12.02
CA PRO A 803 26.05 33.22 12.36
C PRO A 803 26.38 34.29 11.32
N VAL A 804 26.36 35.55 11.74
CA VAL A 804 26.68 36.71 10.89
C VAL A 804 28.20 36.92 10.91
N PRO A 805 28.85 37.25 9.78
CA PRO A 805 30.26 37.64 9.81
C PRO A 805 30.46 38.81 10.79
N ALA A 806 31.50 38.74 11.63
CA ALA A 806 31.85 39.80 12.54
C ALA A 806 32.00 41.10 11.74
N ALA A 807 31.23 42.14 12.09
CA ALA A 807 31.37 43.44 11.48
C ALA A 807 32.82 43.90 11.69
N GLY A 808 33.57 44.04 10.58
CA GLY A 808 34.91 44.58 10.61
C GLY A 808 34.90 45.89 11.38
N ALA A 809 35.75 45.98 12.39
CA ALA A 809 36.04 47.26 13.03
C ALA A 809 36.41 48.27 11.93
N PRO A 810 35.84 49.49 11.92
CA PRO A 810 36.32 50.51 11.01
C PRO A 810 37.79 50.75 11.33
N GLY A 811 38.66 50.42 10.36
CA GLY A 811 40.06 50.80 10.42
C GLY A 811 40.14 52.31 10.60
N ARG A 812 40.71 52.75 11.73
CA ARG A 812 41.32 54.07 11.80
C ARG A 812 42.57 53.99 10.92
N GLY A 813 42.52 54.71 9.80
CA GLY A 813 43.63 54.91 8.86
C GLY A 813 43.21 55.95 7.85
#